data_AF-A0A0F7Z7J0-F1
#
_entry.id   AF-A0A0F7Z7J0-F1
#
_cell.length_a   1.000
_cell.length_b   1.000
_cell.length_c   1.000
_cell.angle_alpha   90.00
_cell.angle_beta   90.00
_cell.angle_gamma   90.00
#
_symmetry.space_group_name_H-M   'P 1'
#
loop_
_entity.id
_entity.type
_entity.pdbx_description
1 polymer ?
#
loop_
_entity_poly.entity_id
_entity_poly.type
_entity_poly.pdbx_seq_one_letter_code
_entity_poly.pdbx_strand_id
1 'polypeptide(L)'
;MFAKLKKKIADEAATAPRPGGLARMPRSISKESVTSAGADSGDDFPSDGSSSREDLSSQLFRRNEHIRKLEVKLSDYAEQVRNLQKIKEKLENALETHQDSFVKKLQEQNETHQASVAKMAEGMSLALEKKDQEWREKLSHLEKERKLLSAQLQEMREQSLNLFQKRDEIDELEGFQQQELAKIKHMEESLARMEGEMRSSTQELLQTRDELQASWDLSTRLTTEVQGLQQQQRDLMMERDELQNARASAENKITSLEERSQDLQSYVQRVSVDLQKAQLAASSAEKSLHLLQGEHKSLKLEFQEQRQKMAIQVEEKSQLVGQLQEKVATLEKQLEGSLSGDEHFQQLFREKSALEQSLEDTRQELLIAQTGHKESLNLLETQIDQLNGRLATEEAGLRAKEESLRSLQASASRQQQDWEQALQLAKETLAKSQDELREKESQLQKLQVDLESERAKSREDLSSMQSQWTDQVKQLEKQVSALESAQTLEREAAQRESGRLEKENAKLKDICGDLENSLRQQVSELERVKAQLSSHTEVIQTLEETRKQSESLQEQVADLTLSLQEKEQQMAAKTDSLLKREEEAKSLRQGHDLLLLQMHQLQSSLDSCKGQAAEREAALQEQLRVLQMQLQEQQERLLASEKQGQAAVLELASMALEDHLHLSEDGEAEPNGELVSSDAVRLQKENRDLEQQIVEKNKMIKQLQQRMAELKKTLQKELKIRPDGEVPEVPTAGLTVTNNCDLSDSREVNFEYLKHVVLKFMSCRESEALHLIKALSVLLSFSPEEENMVKETLEYKMSWFGSKPLPRGTVRPSISNPGTMWS
;
A
#
# COMPACT_ATOMS: atom_id res chain seq x y z
N MET A 1 16.62 13.87 -76.66
CA MET A 1 17.54 13.64 -77.80
C MET A 1 17.08 14.50 -78.98
N PHE A 2 17.94 15.46 -79.38
CA PHE A 2 18.03 16.13 -80.70
C PHE A 2 16.70 16.48 -81.40
N ALA A 3 16.17 17.71 -81.38
CA ALA A 3 16.80 18.95 -81.87
C ALA A 3 17.70 18.71 -83.11
N LYS A 4 17.09 18.52 -84.29
CA LYS A 4 17.61 18.84 -85.64
C LYS A 4 16.71 18.23 -86.72
N LEU A 5 15.75 19.00 -87.25
CA LEU A 5 15.30 18.93 -88.67
C LEU A 5 14.29 20.05 -89.02
N LYS A 6 14.56 21.28 -88.56
CA LYS A 6 14.05 22.52 -89.15
C LYS A 6 15.25 23.31 -89.67
N LYS A 7 15.55 23.23 -90.98
CA LYS A 7 16.25 24.23 -91.84
C LYS A 7 16.64 23.58 -93.19
N LYS A 8 16.41 24.30 -94.31
CA LYS A 8 16.56 23.93 -95.74
C LYS A 8 15.28 23.26 -96.28
N ILE A 9 14.52 23.80 -97.25
CA ILE A 9 14.87 24.62 -98.42
C ILE A 9 13.65 25.48 -98.79
N ALA A 10 13.81 26.80 -98.71
CA ALA A 10 13.10 27.77 -99.53
C ALA A 10 14.19 28.51 -100.33
N ASP A 11 13.88 28.77 -101.60
CA ASP A 11 14.56 29.64 -102.56
C ASP A 11 15.86 29.15 -103.24
N GLU A 12 15.71 28.75 -104.52
CA GLU A 12 16.45 29.18 -105.73
C GLU A 12 16.15 28.19 -106.87
N ALA A 13 15.40 28.58 -107.91
CA ALA A 13 15.85 29.25 -109.13
C ALA A 13 16.56 28.33 -110.14
N ALA A 14 16.00 28.27 -111.36
CA ALA A 14 16.56 27.76 -112.62
C ALA A 14 16.95 26.27 -112.64
N THR A 15 16.52 25.44 -113.58
CA THR A 15 16.88 25.53 -115.00
C THR A 15 16.04 24.50 -115.78
N ALA A 16 15.52 24.89 -116.94
CA ALA A 16 14.85 24.02 -117.90
C ALA A 16 15.83 22.99 -118.53
N PRO A 17 15.31 22.01 -119.30
CA PRO A 17 15.37 22.23 -120.75
C PRO A 17 14.09 21.81 -121.51
N ARG A 18 13.68 22.66 -122.46
CA ARG A 18 12.91 22.32 -123.67
C ARG A 18 13.90 21.91 -124.79
N PRO A 19 13.45 21.20 -125.85
CA PRO A 19 12.99 21.82 -127.11
C PRO A 19 11.72 21.12 -127.66
N GLY A 20 10.83 21.62 -128.52
CA GLY A 20 10.76 22.68 -129.54
C GLY A 20 9.84 22.13 -130.68
N GLY A 21 8.98 22.86 -131.39
CA GLY A 21 8.66 24.29 -131.41
C GLY A 21 7.57 24.65 -132.43
N LEU A 22 7.39 25.98 -132.57
CA LEU A 22 6.88 26.78 -133.71
C LEU A 22 5.38 26.69 -134.05
N ALA A 23 4.61 27.76 -134.30
CA ALA A 23 4.86 29.20 -134.33
C ALA A 23 3.51 29.98 -134.34
N ARG A 24 3.55 31.27 -133.95
CA ARG A 24 2.67 32.41 -134.31
C ARG A 24 1.19 32.47 -133.82
N MET A 25 0.98 33.20 -132.71
CA MET A 25 0.32 34.53 -132.55
C MET A 25 -0.66 35.06 -133.64
N PRO A 26 -1.55 36.07 -133.37
CA PRO A 26 -1.80 36.81 -132.10
C PRO A 26 -3.28 37.19 -131.77
N ARG A 27 -3.43 37.80 -130.58
CA ARG A 27 -4.52 38.69 -130.13
C ARG A 27 -4.60 39.99 -130.97
N SER A 28 -5.78 40.59 -131.06
CA SER A 28 -6.12 41.99 -130.66
C SER A 28 -7.22 42.68 -131.51
N ILE A 29 -8.25 43.17 -130.81
CA ILE A 29 -9.01 44.44 -130.99
C ILE A 29 -8.62 45.37 -132.17
N SER A 30 -9.60 45.82 -132.98
CA SER A 30 -9.99 47.25 -133.19
C SER A 30 -10.94 47.47 -134.40
N LYS A 31 -11.70 48.57 -134.32
CA LYS A 31 -12.68 49.13 -135.27
C LYS A 31 -12.02 49.86 -136.46
N GLU A 32 -12.88 50.23 -137.43
CA GLU A 32 -12.73 51.17 -138.58
C GLU A 32 -12.25 50.50 -139.89
N SER A 33 -13.09 50.27 -140.91
CA SER A 33 -13.84 51.16 -141.84
C SER A 33 -13.02 51.66 -143.05
N VAL A 34 -13.62 51.38 -144.23
CA VAL A 34 -13.62 52.08 -145.54
C VAL A 34 -12.48 51.98 -146.59
N THR A 35 -12.90 51.42 -147.75
CA THR A 35 -12.87 51.95 -149.14
C THR A 35 -11.70 51.70 -150.11
N SER A 36 -12.09 51.19 -151.29
CA SER A 36 -11.52 51.43 -152.63
C SER A 36 -12.71 51.33 -153.62
N ALA A 37 -13.36 52.46 -154.01
CA ALA A 37 -13.10 53.24 -155.23
C ALA A 37 -13.56 52.51 -156.51
N GLY A 38 -14.36 53.02 -157.45
CA GLY A 38 -15.02 54.32 -157.71
C GLY A 38 -15.37 54.39 -159.22
N ALA A 39 -16.57 54.86 -159.61
CA ALA A 39 -16.82 55.90 -160.64
C ALA A 39 -18.36 55.99 -160.91
N ASP A 40 -19.06 57.13 -160.72
CA ASP A 40 -19.16 58.33 -161.61
C ASP A 40 -20.21 58.09 -162.74
N SER A 41 -21.21 58.91 -163.11
CA SER A 41 -21.67 60.29 -162.85
C SER A 41 -23.07 60.45 -163.50
N GLY A 42 -23.84 61.48 -163.14
CA GLY A 42 -24.73 62.18 -164.09
C GLY A 42 -26.22 62.28 -163.77
N ASP A 43 -26.63 63.47 -163.34
CA ASP A 43 -27.98 63.99 -163.18
C ASP A 43 -28.33 64.97 -164.34
N ASP A 44 -29.57 65.48 -164.39
CA ASP A 44 -30.12 66.67 -165.12
C ASP A 44 -30.94 66.55 -166.45
N PHE A 45 -32.30 66.48 -166.31
CA PHE A 45 -33.42 67.37 -166.78
C PHE A 45 -33.41 68.12 -168.17
N PRO A 46 -34.52 68.76 -168.68
CA PRO A 46 -35.89 68.33 -169.06
C PRO A 46 -36.42 68.99 -170.40
N SER A 47 -37.74 68.90 -170.69
CA SER A 47 -38.60 69.93 -171.38
C SER A 47 -39.39 69.51 -172.66
N ASP A 48 -40.72 69.54 -172.53
CA ASP A 48 -41.86 69.93 -173.40
C ASP A 48 -41.97 69.61 -174.92
N GLY A 49 -43.13 69.04 -175.30
CA GLY A 49 -44.24 69.79 -175.94
C GLY A 49 -44.34 69.98 -177.48
N SER A 50 -45.23 69.18 -178.11
CA SER A 50 -46.32 69.57 -179.07
C SER A 50 -46.11 69.84 -180.59
N SER A 51 -46.81 69.03 -181.42
CA SER A 51 -47.77 69.30 -182.55
C SER A 51 -47.44 69.95 -183.94
N SER A 52 -47.74 69.17 -185.01
CA SER A 52 -48.55 69.45 -186.25
C SER A 52 -47.97 69.50 -187.71
N ARG A 53 -48.64 68.72 -188.61
CA ARG A 53 -49.17 68.95 -190.00
C ARG A 53 -48.40 68.61 -191.35
N GLU A 54 -49.07 67.73 -192.17
CA GLU A 54 -49.02 67.39 -193.66
C GLU A 54 -47.76 66.74 -194.32
N ASP A 55 -47.76 65.76 -195.25
CA ASP A 55 -48.71 65.21 -196.26
C ASP A 55 -48.32 63.73 -196.71
N LEU A 56 -49.26 62.89 -197.20
CA LEU A 56 -49.17 61.40 -197.29
C LEU A 56 -49.40 60.83 -198.73
N SER A 57 -48.72 59.72 -199.14
CA SER A 57 -49.35 58.49 -199.74
C SER A 57 -48.42 57.59 -200.60
N SER A 58 -47.38 58.06 -201.31
CA SER A 58 -46.70 57.22 -202.32
C SER A 58 -45.59 56.25 -201.83
N GLN A 59 -45.26 56.19 -200.53
CA GLN A 59 -44.20 55.30 -200.00
C GLN A 59 -44.70 53.92 -199.50
N LEU A 60 -46.01 53.70 -199.42
CA LEU A 60 -46.58 52.54 -198.73
C LEU A 60 -46.37 51.20 -199.46
N PHE A 61 -46.23 51.18 -200.79
CA PHE A 61 -46.24 49.90 -201.53
C PHE A 61 -44.90 49.14 -201.54
N ARG A 62 -43.75 49.83 -201.39
CA ARG A 62 -42.42 49.18 -201.42
C ARG A 62 -41.94 48.64 -200.07
N ARG A 63 -42.56 49.07 -198.96
CA ARG A 63 -42.10 48.76 -197.59
C ARG A 63 -42.52 47.36 -197.12
N ASN A 64 -43.61 46.80 -197.64
CA ASN A 64 -44.17 45.54 -197.17
C ASN A 64 -43.37 44.29 -197.58
N GLU A 65 -42.68 44.28 -198.73
CA GLU A 65 -41.91 43.11 -199.19
C GLU A 65 -40.66 42.85 -198.32
N HIS A 66 -40.06 43.91 -197.77
CA HIS A 66 -38.80 43.81 -197.03
C HIS A 66 -38.98 43.26 -195.61
N ILE A 67 -40.18 43.41 -195.02
CA ILE A 67 -40.50 42.99 -193.65
C ILE A 67 -40.46 41.47 -193.50
N ARG A 68 -41.02 40.72 -194.46
CA ARG A 68 -41.08 39.24 -194.39
C ARG A 68 -39.73 38.54 -194.30
N LYS A 69 -38.68 39.07 -194.92
CA LYS A 69 -37.33 38.45 -194.86
C LYS A 69 -36.63 38.64 -193.51
N LEU A 70 -36.96 39.70 -192.78
CA LEU A 70 -36.41 39.95 -191.45
C LEU A 70 -37.08 39.07 -190.39
N GLU A 71 -38.36 38.73 -190.57
CA GLU A 71 -39.12 37.87 -189.66
C GLU A 71 -38.53 36.45 -189.54
N VAL A 72 -38.10 35.85 -190.66
CA VAL A 72 -37.52 34.49 -190.64
C VAL A 72 -36.18 34.45 -189.89
N LYS A 73 -35.29 35.43 -190.12
CA LYS A 73 -34.00 35.48 -189.41
C LYS A 73 -34.17 35.70 -187.91
N LEU A 74 -35.21 36.42 -187.50
CA LEU A 74 -35.55 36.64 -186.10
C LEU A 74 -35.99 35.33 -185.42
N SER A 75 -36.65 34.44 -186.16
CA SER A 75 -37.04 33.10 -185.67
C SER A 75 -35.83 32.21 -185.37
N ASP A 76 -34.84 32.15 -186.26
CA ASP A 76 -33.66 31.27 -186.07
C ASP A 76 -32.81 31.71 -184.87
N TYR A 77 -32.64 33.02 -184.66
CA TYR A 77 -31.94 33.53 -183.47
C TYR A 77 -32.68 33.22 -182.16
N ALA A 78 -34.02 33.27 -182.17
CA ALA A 78 -34.81 32.92 -180.99
C ALA A 78 -34.68 31.44 -180.60
N GLU A 79 -34.45 30.56 -181.58
CA GLU A 79 -34.24 29.13 -181.33
C GLU A 79 -32.85 28.83 -180.77
N GLN A 80 -31.82 29.53 -181.23
CA GLN A 80 -30.44 29.39 -180.72
C GLN A 80 -30.33 29.85 -179.25
N VAL A 81 -31.01 30.94 -178.88
CA VAL A 81 -31.08 31.42 -177.49
C VAL A 81 -31.75 30.39 -176.58
N ARG A 82 -32.86 29.78 -177.02
CA ARG A 82 -33.54 28.71 -176.24
C ARG A 82 -32.62 27.50 -175.98
N ASN A 83 -31.78 27.13 -176.94
CA ASN A 83 -30.85 26.01 -176.76
C ASN A 83 -29.72 26.34 -175.77
N LEU A 84 -29.17 27.56 -175.81
CA LEU A 84 -28.17 27.99 -174.83
C LEU A 84 -28.75 28.06 -173.40
N GLN A 85 -30.01 28.52 -173.27
CA GLN A 85 -30.72 28.55 -171.99
C GLN A 85 -30.79 27.16 -171.34
N LYS A 86 -31.16 26.13 -172.12
CA LYS A 86 -31.26 24.74 -171.63
C LYS A 86 -29.92 24.15 -171.19
N ILE A 87 -28.82 24.52 -171.85
CA ILE A 87 -27.48 24.04 -171.46
C ILE A 87 -27.05 24.69 -170.15
N LYS A 88 -27.32 26.00 -170.01
CA LYS A 88 -27.05 26.73 -168.76
C LYS A 88 -27.79 26.11 -167.58
N GLU A 89 -29.10 25.88 -167.70
CA GLU A 89 -29.91 25.27 -166.62
C GLU A 89 -29.38 23.89 -166.20
N LYS A 90 -28.94 23.05 -167.15
CA LYS A 90 -28.36 21.73 -166.82
C LYS A 90 -27.06 21.84 -166.04
N LEU A 91 -26.21 22.79 -166.38
CA LEU A 91 -24.94 23.02 -165.67
C LEU A 91 -25.17 23.61 -164.29
N GLU A 92 -26.15 24.51 -164.14
CA GLU A 92 -26.55 25.06 -162.84
C GLU A 92 -27.08 23.95 -161.92
N ASN A 93 -28.00 23.10 -162.41
CA ASN A 93 -28.50 21.95 -161.63
C ASN A 93 -27.39 20.95 -161.26
N ALA A 94 -26.44 20.69 -162.16
CA ALA A 94 -25.31 19.79 -161.87
C ALA A 94 -24.35 20.40 -160.82
N LEU A 95 -24.15 21.72 -160.86
CA LEU A 95 -23.33 22.43 -159.89
C LEU A 95 -24.00 22.45 -158.51
N GLU A 96 -25.29 22.74 -158.46
CA GLU A 96 -26.09 22.77 -157.23
C GLU A 96 -26.14 21.39 -156.57
N THR A 97 -26.44 20.33 -157.34
CA THR A 97 -26.40 18.95 -156.81
C THR A 97 -25.01 18.53 -156.33
N HIS A 98 -23.93 18.96 -157.00
CA HIS A 98 -22.57 18.70 -156.53
C HIS A 98 -22.26 19.47 -155.23
N GLN A 99 -22.66 20.73 -155.13
CA GLN A 99 -22.49 21.56 -153.92
C GLN A 99 -23.26 20.97 -152.73
N ASP A 100 -24.52 20.58 -152.93
CA ASP A 100 -25.33 19.93 -151.89
C ASP A 100 -24.71 18.62 -151.41
N SER A 101 -24.20 17.79 -152.34
CA SER A 101 -23.51 16.54 -151.99
C SER A 101 -22.23 16.78 -151.18
N PHE A 102 -21.52 17.87 -151.47
CA PHE A 102 -20.29 18.23 -150.78
C PHE A 102 -20.57 18.77 -149.37
N VAL A 103 -21.57 19.65 -149.24
CA VAL A 103 -22.03 20.16 -147.93
C VAL A 103 -22.52 19.01 -147.05
N LYS A 104 -23.30 18.09 -147.61
CA LYS A 104 -23.82 16.94 -146.87
C LYS A 104 -22.70 16.00 -146.37
N LYS A 105 -21.70 15.71 -147.20
CA LYS A 105 -20.52 14.92 -146.78
C LYS A 105 -19.72 15.63 -145.68
N LEU A 106 -19.55 16.94 -145.77
CA LEU A 106 -18.89 17.73 -144.72
C LEU A 106 -19.68 17.68 -143.40
N GLN A 107 -21.00 17.75 -143.49
CA GLN A 107 -21.88 17.67 -142.32
C GLN A 107 -21.84 16.27 -141.68
N GLU A 108 -21.90 15.19 -142.46
CA GLU A 108 -21.76 13.81 -141.98
C GLU A 108 -20.39 13.57 -141.33
N GLN A 109 -19.30 14.11 -141.90
CA GLN A 109 -17.98 14.04 -141.28
C GLN A 109 -17.91 14.82 -139.97
N ASN A 110 -18.53 16.00 -139.88
CA ASN A 110 -18.57 16.78 -138.66
C ASN A 110 -19.39 16.09 -137.55
N GLU A 111 -20.55 15.52 -137.90
CA GLU A 111 -21.40 14.77 -136.95
C GLU A 111 -20.69 13.52 -136.43
N THR A 112 -19.99 12.76 -137.29
CA THR A 112 -19.21 11.59 -136.87
C THR A 112 -18.04 11.96 -135.97
N HIS A 113 -17.33 13.07 -136.26
CA HIS A 113 -16.29 13.58 -135.37
C HIS A 113 -16.85 14.05 -134.03
N GLN A 114 -17.95 14.81 -134.01
CA GLN A 114 -18.59 15.24 -132.76
C GLN A 114 -19.08 14.06 -131.93
N ALA A 115 -19.70 13.05 -132.56
CA ALA A 115 -20.11 11.83 -131.89
C ALA A 115 -18.92 11.04 -131.33
N SER A 116 -17.79 10.99 -132.05
CA SER A 116 -16.56 10.36 -131.56
C SER A 116 -15.97 11.11 -130.37
N VAL A 117 -15.97 12.44 -130.40
CA VAL A 117 -15.49 13.28 -129.29
C VAL A 117 -16.40 13.13 -128.07
N ALA A 118 -17.72 13.11 -128.26
CA ALA A 118 -18.69 12.90 -127.18
C ALA A 118 -18.51 11.53 -126.52
N LYS A 119 -18.39 10.44 -127.30
CA LYS A 119 -18.10 9.10 -126.76
C LYS A 119 -16.79 9.04 -125.98
N MET A 120 -15.77 9.74 -126.43
CA MET A 120 -14.49 9.80 -125.71
C MET A 120 -14.63 10.57 -124.39
N ALA A 121 -15.36 11.69 -124.38
CA ALA A 121 -15.64 12.47 -123.18
C ALA A 121 -16.48 11.68 -122.17
N GLU A 122 -17.53 10.98 -122.61
CA GLU A 122 -18.33 10.08 -121.75
C GLU A 122 -17.49 8.93 -121.20
N GLY A 123 -16.63 8.32 -122.02
CA GLY A 123 -15.71 7.27 -121.58
C GLY A 123 -14.71 7.75 -120.51
N MET A 124 -14.16 8.95 -120.66
CA MET A 124 -13.30 9.57 -119.65
C MET A 124 -14.07 9.92 -118.37
N SER A 125 -15.28 10.46 -118.49
CA SER A 125 -16.14 10.78 -117.34
C SER A 125 -16.48 9.53 -116.53
N LEU A 126 -16.88 8.44 -117.19
CA LEU A 126 -17.18 7.17 -116.53
C LEU A 126 -15.93 6.54 -115.87
N ALA A 127 -14.75 6.71 -116.47
CA ALA A 127 -13.50 6.22 -115.87
C ALA A 127 -13.13 7.00 -114.60
N LEU A 128 -13.33 8.33 -114.60
CA LEU A 128 -13.14 9.16 -113.42
C LEU A 128 -14.16 8.83 -112.32
N GLU A 129 -15.43 8.67 -112.67
CA GLU A 129 -16.48 8.32 -111.71
C GLU A 129 -16.23 6.94 -111.05
N LYS A 130 -15.77 5.95 -111.83
CA LYS A 130 -15.33 4.65 -111.29
C LYS A 130 -14.15 4.81 -110.34
N LYS A 131 -13.16 5.66 -110.68
CA LYS A 131 -12.01 5.92 -109.80
C LYS A 131 -12.42 6.62 -108.52
N ASP A 132 -13.32 7.60 -108.59
CA ASP A 132 -13.86 8.28 -107.41
C ASP A 132 -14.63 7.31 -106.53
N GLN A 133 -15.39 6.38 -107.12
CA GLN A 133 -16.08 5.33 -106.38
C GLN A 133 -15.10 4.38 -105.67
N GLU A 134 -14.06 3.89 -106.36
CA GLU A 134 -13.00 3.07 -105.77
C GLU A 134 -12.31 3.79 -104.59
N TRP A 135 -12.05 5.09 -104.70
CA TRP A 135 -11.45 5.89 -103.63
C TRP A 135 -12.40 6.09 -102.46
N ARG A 136 -13.70 6.33 -102.71
CA ARG A 136 -14.71 6.41 -101.65
C ARG A 136 -14.81 5.11 -100.86
N GLU A 137 -14.79 3.97 -101.54
CA GLU A 137 -14.82 2.65 -100.90
C GLU A 137 -13.56 2.38 -100.06
N LYS A 138 -12.38 2.71 -100.60
CA LYS A 138 -11.11 2.62 -99.84
C LYS A 138 -11.10 3.52 -98.62
N LEU A 139 -11.56 4.77 -98.75
CA LEU A 139 -11.68 5.70 -97.62
C LEU A 139 -12.66 5.17 -96.57
N SER A 140 -13.80 4.62 -96.99
CA SER A 140 -14.76 4.00 -96.07
C SER A 140 -14.15 2.81 -95.33
N HIS A 141 -13.40 1.95 -96.03
CA HIS A 141 -12.73 0.81 -95.41
C HIS A 141 -11.67 1.25 -94.40
N LEU A 142 -10.81 2.19 -94.79
CA LEU A 142 -9.79 2.77 -93.89
C LEU A 142 -10.41 3.49 -92.69
N GLU A 143 -11.55 4.15 -92.86
CA GLU A 143 -12.26 4.80 -91.75
C GLU A 143 -12.84 3.77 -90.78
N LYS A 144 -13.38 2.64 -91.28
CA LYS A 144 -13.83 1.52 -90.45
C LYS A 144 -12.67 0.88 -89.68
N GLU A 145 -11.53 0.65 -90.33
CA GLU A 145 -10.33 0.12 -89.68
C GLU A 145 -9.79 1.09 -88.62
N ARG A 146 -9.73 2.39 -88.93
CA ARG A 146 -9.35 3.42 -87.96
C ARG A 146 -10.26 3.40 -86.74
N LYS A 147 -11.59 3.29 -86.94
CA LYS A 147 -12.56 3.20 -85.85
C LYS A 147 -12.35 1.95 -85.00
N LEU A 148 -12.17 0.78 -85.62
CA LEU A 148 -11.91 -0.47 -84.91
C LEU A 148 -10.62 -0.40 -84.07
N LEU A 149 -9.52 0.05 -84.68
CA LEU A 149 -8.24 0.21 -83.97
C LEU A 149 -8.33 1.24 -82.85
N SER A 150 -9.08 2.34 -83.05
CA SER A 150 -9.29 3.32 -81.98
C SER A 150 -10.11 2.76 -80.82
N ALA A 151 -11.12 1.93 -81.10
CA ALA A 151 -11.91 1.26 -80.08
C ALA A 151 -11.07 0.24 -79.31
N GLN A 152 -10.27 -0.58 -80.00
CA GLN A 152 -9.34 -1.51 -79.36
C GLN A 152 -8.31 -0.80 -78.48
N LEU A 153 -7.75 0.33 -78.92
CA LEU A 153 -6.84 1.13 -78.10
C LEU A 153 -7.53 1.74 -76.88
N GLN A 154 -8.80 2.14 -77.00
CA GLN A 154 -9.56 2.64 -75.87
C GLN A 154 -9.86 1.52 -74.87
N GLU A 155 -10.31 0.36 -75.36
CA GLU A 155 -10.56 -0.82 -74.53
C GLU A 155 -9.30 -1.26 -73.79
N MET A 156 -8.15 -1.33 -74.46
CA MET A 156 -6.86 -1.64 -73.81
C MET A 156 -6.47 -0.60 -72.74
N ARG A 157 -6.77 0.69 -72.95
CA ARG A 157 -6.53 1.74 -71.94
C ARG A 157 -7.46 1.59 -70.74
N GLU A 158 -8.74 1.30 -70.98
CA GLU A 158 -9.73 1.09 -69.91
C GLU A 158 -9.39 -0.17 -69.11
N GLN A 159 -9.03 -1.27 -69.76
CA GLN A 159 -8.54 -2.48 -69.11
C GLN A 159 -7.29 -2.21 -68.27
N SER A 160 -6.31 -1.46 -68.80
CA SER A 160 -5.13 -1.08 -68.05
C SER A 160 -5.48 -0.21 -66.83
N LEU A 161 -6.39 0.76 -66.98
CA LEU A 161 -6.83 1.61 -65.87
C LEU A 161 -7.53 0.79 -64.78
N ASN A 162 -8.42 -0.12 -65.18
CA ASN A 162 -9.10 -1.01 -64.25
C ASN A 162 -8.13 -1.93 -63.50
N LEU A 163 -7.06 -2.41 -64.15
CA LEU A 163 -6.02 -3.21 -63.50
C LEU A 163 -5.21 -2.38 -62.49
N PHE A 164 -4.90 -1.11 -62.82
CA PHE A 164 -4.25 -0.20 -61.86
C PHE A 164 -5.15 0.09 -60.66
N GLN A 165 -6.42 0.42 -60.88
CA GLN A 165 -7.38 0.63 -59.79
C GLN A 165 -7.51 -0.59 -58.88
N LYS A 166 -7.64 -1.80 -59.46
CA LYS A 166 -7.66 -3.03 -58.67
C LYS A 166 -6.36 -3.25 -57.90
N ARG A 167 -5.22 -2.87 -58.47
CA ARG A 167 -3.93 -2.97 -57.78
C ARG A 167 -3.87 -2.02 -56.59
N ASP A 168 -4.30 -0.78 -56.78
CA ASP A 168 -4.37 0.22 -55.72
C ASP A 168 -5.33 -0.23 -54.60
N GLU A 169 -6.52 -0.75 -54.95
CA GLU A 169 -7.48 -1.33 -54.00
C GLU A 169 -6.87 -2.51 -53.21
N ILE A 170 -6.13 -3.40 -53.88
CA ILE A 170 -5.43 -4.52 -53.22
C ILE A 170 -4.37 -4.00 -52.25
N ASP A 171 -3.53 -3.05 -52.69
CA ASP A 171 -2.47 -2.50 -51.86
C ASP A 171 -3.05 -1.75 -50.63
N GLU A 172 -4.19 -1.05 -50.77
CA GLU A 172 -4.95 -0.46 -49.66
C GLU A 172 -5.48 -1.53 -48.69
N LEU A 173 -6.10 -2.60 -49.20
CA LEU A 173 -6.59 -3.72 -48.39
C LEU A 173 -5.46 -4.44 -47.65
N GLU A 174 -4.32 -4.66 -48.30
CA GLU A 174 -3.12 -5.21 -47.67
C GLU A 174 -2.61 -4.29 -46.55
N GLY A 175 -2.65 -2.97 -46.76
CA GLY A 175 -2.35 -1.97 -45.72
C GLY A 175 -3.27 -2.07 -44.51
N PHE A 176 -4.59 -2.18 -44.74
CA PHE A 176 -5.56 -2.38 -43.66
C PHE A 176 -5.34 -3.71 -42.93
N GLN A 177 -5.08 -4.80 -43.64
CA GLN A 177 -4.78 -6.10 -43.02
C GLN A 177 -3.52 -6.05 -42.16
N GLN A 178 -2.45 -5.42 -42.64
CA GLN A 178 -1.22 -5.24 -41.86
C GLN A 178 -1.46 -4.39 -40.60
N GLN A 179 -2.29 -3.34 -40.71
CA GLN A 179 -2.67 -2.53 -39.57
C GLN A 179 -3.47 -3.34 -38.52
N GLU A 180 -4.45 -4.13 -38.95
CA GLU A 180 -5.22 -4.99 -38.05
C GLU A 180 -4.36 -6.08 -37.41
N LEU A 181 -3.46 -6.71 -38.16
CA LEU A 181 -2.49 -7.67 -37.61
C LEU A 181 -1.57 -7.02 -36.57
N ALA A 182 -1.08 -5.80 -36.82
CA ALA A 182 -0.27 -5.07 -35.86
C ALA A 182 -1.05 -4.74 -34.58
N LYS A 183 -2.32 -4.35 -34.70
CA LYS A 183 -3.21 -4.12 -33.55
C LYS A 183 -3.44 -5.40 -32.75
N ILE A 184 -3.75 -6.51 -33.42
CA ILE A 184 -3.95 -7.82 -32.77
C ILE A 184 -2.67 -8.24 -32.04
N LYS A 185 -1.50 -8.13 -32.68
CA LYS A 185 -0.22 -8.46 -32.06
C LYS A 185 0.06 -7.62 -30.83
N HIS A 186 -0.19 -6.31 -30.88
CA HIS A 186 -0.03 -5.44 -29.71
C HIS A 186 -1.02 -5.79 -28.58
N MET A 187 -2.26 -6.13 -28.93
CA MET A 187 -3.25 -6.60 -27.95
C MET A 187 -2.82 -7.92 -27.30
N GLU A 188 -2.32 -8.89 -28.08
CA GLU A 188 -1.79 -10.16 -27.55
C GLU A 188 -0.59 -9.93 -26.63
N GLU A 189 0.36 -9.09 -27.02
CA GLU A 189 1.51 -8.73 -26.18
C GLU A 189 1.09 -7.98 -24.90
N SER A 190 0.04 -7.16 -24.97
CA SER A 190 -0.52 -6.49 -23.79
C SER A 190 -1.23 -7.47 -22.86
N LEU A 191 -1.99 -8.42 -23.41
CA LEU A 191 -2.64 -9.47 -22.63
C LEU A 191 -1.61 -10.38 -21.97
N ALA A 192 -0.56 -10.79 -22.69
CA ALA A 192 0.52 -11.60 -22.14
C ALA A 192 1.26 -10.89 -20.99
N ARG A 193 1.48 -9.56 -21.10
CA ARG A 193 2.04 -8.75 -20.02
C ARG A 193 1.12 -8.71 -18.81
N MET A 194 -0.17 -8.44 -19.00
CA MET A 194 -1.16 -8.40 -17.93
C MET A 194 -1.30 -9.77 -17.24
N GLU A 195 -1.30 -10.87 -17.99
CA GLU A 195 -1.26 -12.22 -17.42
C GLU A 195 0.02 -12.47 -16.61
N GLY A 196 1.18 -11.99 -17.08
CA GLY A 196 2.43 -12.06 -16.36
C GLY A 196 2.38 -11.33 -15.02
N GLU A 197 1.89 -10.09 -15.02
CA GLU A 197 1.69 -9.26 -13.82
C GLU A 197 0.68 -9.87 -12.85
N MET A 198 -0.42 -10.44 -13.36
CA MET A 198 -1.39 -11.15 -12.55
C MET A 198 -0.78 -12.40 -11.90
N ARG A 199 0.05 -13.16 -12.64
CA ARG A 199 0.77 -14.32 -12.09
C ARG A 199 1.77 -13.91 -11.02
N SER A 200 2.56 -12.86 -11.24
CA SER A 200 3.51 -12.37 -10.23
C SER A 200 2.79 -11.86 -8.98
N SER A 201 1.71 -11.08 -9.15
CA SER A 201 0.88 -10.61 -8.03
C SER A 201 0.26 -11.77 -7.26
N THR A 202 -0.25 -12.80 -7.95
CA THR A 202 -0.77 -14.01 -7.29
C THR A 202 0.32 -14.73 -6.49
N GLN A 203 1.54 -14.83 -7.04
CA GLN A 203 2.66 -15.45 -6.36
C GLN A 203 3.09 -14.65 -5.11
N GLU A 204 3.14 -13.32 -5.19
CA GLU A 204 3.43 -12.45 -4.04
C GLU A 204 2.35 -12.55 -2.96
N LEU A 205 1.07 -12.64 -3.34
CA LEU A 205 -0.03 -12.87 -2.40
C LEU A 205 0.08 -14.23 -1.70
N LEU A 206 0.51 -15.27 -2.40
CA LEU A 206 0.74 -16.58 -1.79
C LEU A 206 1.94 -16.55 -0.83
N GLN A 207 3.04 -15.89 -1.21
CA GLN A 207 4.22 -15.74 -0.34
C GLN A 207 3.90 -14.97 0.93
N THR A 208 3.22 -13.81 0.81
CA THR A 208 2.80 -13.01 1.97
C THR A 208 1.81 -13.75 2.87
N ARG A 209 0.93 -14.58 2.30
CA ARG A 209 0.05 -15.47 3.07
C ARG A 209 0.86 -16.51 3.84
N ASP A 210 1.84 -17.16 3.22
CA ASP A 210 2.67 -18.16 3.88
C ASP A 210 3.54 -17.55 4.99
N GLU A 211 4.08 -16.34 4.77
CA GLU A 211 4.80 -15.57 5.78
C GLU A 211 3.90 -15.17 6.96
N LEU A 212 2.68 -14.71 6.67
CA LEU A 212 1.69 -14.38 7.70
C LEU A 212 1.31 -15.63 8.51
N GLN A 213 1.11 -16.77 7.85
CA GLN A 213 0.84 -18.04 8.51
C GLN A 213 2.01 -18.46 9.41
N ALA A 214 3.26 -18.36 8.92
CA ALA A 214 4.45 -18.66 9.71
C ALA A 214 4.60 -17.72 10.92
N SER A 215 4.27 -16.43 10.76
CA SER A 215 4.23 -15.46 11.86
C SER A 215 3.15 -15.81 12.88
N TRP A 216 1.97 -16.24 12.43
CA TRP A 216 0.89 -16.68 13.31
C TRP A 216 1.28 -17.96 14.10
N ASP A 217 1.88 -18.94 13.43
CA ASP A 217 2.42 -20.16 14.06
C ASP A 217 3.55 -19.85 15.05
N LEU A 218 4.36 -18.83 14.80
CA LEU A 218 5.37 -18.36 15.76
C LEU A 218 4.71 -17.65 16.95
N SER A 219 3.76 -16.76 16.71
CA SER A 219 3.04 -16.04 17.76
C SER A 219 2.27 -16.98 18.68
N THR A 220 1.64 -18.03 18.14
CA THR A 220 0.95 -19.04 18.95
C THR A 220 1.93 -19.83 19.82
N ARG A 221 3.08 -20.25 19.26
CA ARG A 221 4.16 -20.90 20.04
C ARG A 221 4.71 -20.01 21.15
N LEU A 222 4.99 -18.73 20.86
CA LEU A 222 5.45 -17.79 21.89
C LEU A 222 4.38 -17.57 22.96
N THR A 223 3.10 -17.52 22.58
CA THR A 223 1.99 -17.39 23.53
C THR A 223 1.92 -18.61 24.46
N THR A 224 2.09 -19.82 23.93
CA THR A 224 2.10 -21.03 24.78
C THR A 224 3.31 -21.09 25.69
N GLU A 225 4.49 -20.66 25.23
CA GLU A 225 5.69 -20.52 26.08
C GLU A 225 5.49 -19.50 27.20
N VAL A 226 4.92 -18.32 26.90
CA VAL A 226 4.61 -17.30 27.90
C VAL A 226 3.61 -17.83 28.93
N GLN A 227 2.56 -18.54 28.49
CA GLN A 227 1.61 -19.19 29.41
C GLN A 227 2.30 -20.23 30.30
N GLY A 228 3.21 -21.03 29.74
CA GLY A 228 4.02 -21.99 30.49
C GLY A 228 4.91 -21.33 31.54
N LEU A 229 5.61 -20.26 31.17
CA LEU A 229 6.45 -19.47 32.09
C LEU A 229 5.62 -18.78 33.19
N GLN A 230 4.45 -18.26 32.85
CA GLN A 230 3.51 -17.68 33.83
C GLN A 230 3.00 -18.72 34.83
N GLN A 231 2.75 -19.95 34.38
CA GLN A 231 2.39 -21.05 35.27
C GLN A 231 3.55 -21.38 36.22
N GLN A 232 4.76 -21.55 35.69
CA GLN A 232 5.96 -21.79 36.50
C GLN A 232 6.20 -20.68 37.53
N GLN A 233 6.01 -19.43 37.15
CA GLN A 233 6.15 -18.30 38.08
C GLN A 233 5.10 -18.37 39.20
N ARG A 234 3.85 -18.75 38.89
CA ARG A 234 2.79 -18.94 39.90
C ARG A 234 3.13 -20.08 40.85
N ASP A 235 3.63 -21.20 40.33
CA ASP A 235 4.02 -22.35 41.16
C ASP A 235 5.20 -21.99 42.09
N LEU A 236 6.22 -21.30 41.58
CA LEU A 236 7.35 -20.80 42.38
C LEU A 236 6.93 -19.76 43.43
N MET A 237 5.95 -18.90 43.13
CA MET A 237 5.40 -17.97 44.11
C MET A 237 4.68 -18.71 45.25
N MET A 238 3.93 -19.76 44.94
CA MET A 238 3.28 -20.60 45.94
C MET A 238 4.31 -21.29 46.84
N GLU A 239 5.37 -21.88 46.26
CA GLU A 239 6.46 -22.52 47.01
C GLU A 239 7.20 -21.50 47.90
N ARG A 240 7.46 -20.29 47.39
CA ARG A 240 8.04 -19.20 48.18
C ARG A 240 7.16 -18.85 49.39
N ASP A 241 5.85 -18.73 49.20
CA ASP A 241 4.92 -18.36 50.27
C ASP A 241 4.82 -19.46 51.34
N GLU A 242 4.83 -20.73 50.93
CA GLU A 242 4.92 -21.87 51.85
C GLU A 242 6.21 -21.83 52.68
N LEU A 243 7.37 -21.60 52.03
CA LEU A 243 8.65 -21.46 52.72
C LEU A 243 8.68 -20.24 53.65
N GLN A 244 8.08 -19.12 53.26
CA GLN A 244 8.00 -17.92 54.08
C GLN A 244 7.13 -18.17 55.33
N ASN A 245 6.00 -18.87 55.18
CA ASN A 245 5.16 -19.27 56.30
C ASN A 245 5.87 -20.23 57.25
N ALA A 246 6.60 -21.21 56.71
CA ALA A 246 7.41 -22.13 57.51
C ALA A 246 8.51 -21.39 58.28
N ARG A 247 9.18 -20.43 57.63
CA ARG A 247 10.19 -19.56 58.25
C ARG A 247 9.60 -18.73 59.39
N ALA A 248 8.46 -18.06 59.16
CA ALA A 248 7.79 -17.28 60.21
C ALA A 248 7.38 -18.16 61.40
N SER A 249 6.88 -19.37 61.15
CA SER A 249 6.58 -20.33 62.22
C SER A 249 7.83 -20.76 63.00
N ALA A 250 8.97 -20.92 62.32
CA ALA A 250 10.23 -21.25 62.97
C ALA A 250 10.75 -20.08 63.81
N GLU A 251 10.70 -18.85 63.29
CA GLU A 251 11.08 -17.63 64.02
C GLU A 251 10.20 -17.43 65.27
N ASN A 252 8.88 -17.65 65.18
CA ASN A 252 7.98 -17.62 66.34
C ASN A 252 8.34 -18.68 67.40
N LYS A 253 8.81 -19.85 66.96
CA LYS A 253 9.24 -20.90 67.88
C LYS A 253 10.59 -20.57 68.54
N ILE A 254 11.51 -19.96 67.80
CA ILE A 254 12.79 -19.49 68.33
C ILE A 254 12.57 -18.41 69.39
N THR A 255 11.77 -17.39 69.08
CA THR A 255 11.45 -16.31 70.03
C THR A 255 10.81 -16.84 71.32
N SER A 256 9.85 -17.77 71.21
CA SER A 256 9.27 -18.44 72.40
C SER A 256 10.31 -19.23 73.22
N LEU A 257 11.28 -19.87 72.57
CA LEU A 257 12.38 -20.57 73.26
C LEU A 257 13.36 -19.59 73.90
N GLU A 258 13.64 -18.46 73.27
CA GLU A 258 14.48 -17.38 73.81
C GLU A 258 13.85 -16.75 75.05
N GLU A 259 12.55 -16.44 75.01
CA GLU A 259 11.78 -15.96 76.17
C GLU A 259 11.86 -16.96 77.33
N ARG A 260 11.62 -18.25 77.06
CA ARG A 260 11.73 -19.30 78.08
C ARG A 260 13.15 -19.43 78.63
N SER A 261 14.17 -19.28 77.78
CA SER A 261 15.57 -19.27 78.22
C SER A 261 15.86 -18.08 79.14
N GLN A 262 15.33 -16.90 78.83
CA GLN A 262 15.46 -15.70 79.66
C GLN A 262 14.74 -15.84 81.01
N ASP A 263 13.56 -16.45 81.02
CA ASP A 263 12.82 -16.77 82.25
C ASP A 263 13.62 -17.74 83.13
N LEU A 264 14.17 -18.81 82.54
CA LEU A 264 15.02 -19.76 83.26
C LEU A 264 16.28 -19.09 83.79
N GLN A 265 16.92 -18.22 83.02
CA GLN A 265 18.09 -17.46 83.46
C GLN A 265 17.74 -16.54 84.64
N SER A 266 16.60 -15.85 84.58
CA SER A 266 16.10 -15.00 85.66
C SER A 266 15.78 -15.81 86.92
N TYR A 267 15.21 -17.01 86.75
CA TYR A 267 14.97 -17.93 87.86
C TYR A 267 16.27 -18.42 88.50
N VAL A 268 17.25 -18.82 87.70
CA VAL A 268 18.58 -19.24 88.20
C VAL A 268 19.26 -18.10 88.95
N GLN A 269 19.21 -16.87 88.44
CA GLN A 269 19.74 -15.69 89.14
C GLN A 269 19.06 -15.49 90.49
N ARG A 270 17.73 -15.59 90.55
CA ARG A 270 16.96 -15.46 91.80
C ARG A 270 17.34 -16.53 92.81
N VAL A 271 17.38 -17.79 92.40
CA VAL A 271 17.80 -18.91 93.26
C VAL A 271 19.25 -18.74 93.72
N SER A 272 20.13 -18.22 92.88
CA SER A 272 21.53 -17.94 93.24
C SER A 272 21.63 -16.86 94.33
N VAL A 273 20.85 -15.78 94.20
CA VAL A 273 20.76 -14.72 95.22
C VAL A 273 20.19 -15.27 96.53
N ASP A 274 19.13 -16.08 96.47
CA ASP A 274 18.51 -16.67 97.65
C ASP A 274 19.47 -17.67 98.33
N LEU A 275 20.24 -18.43 97.57
CA LEU A 275 21.30 -19.30 98.08
C LEU A 275 22.40 -18.49 98.79
N GLN A 276 22.85 -17.38 98.21
CA GLN A 276 23.83 -16.49 98.85
C GLN A 276 23.29 -15.90 100.17
N LYS A 277 22.04 -15.45 100.18
CA LYS A 277 21.37 -14.97 101.41
C LYS A 277 21.29 -16.07 102.47
N ALA A 278 20.92 -17.29 102.07
CA ALA A 278 20.85 -18.43 102.97
C ALA A 278 22.24 -18.81 103.52
N GLN A 279 23.30 -18.74 102.71
CA GLN A 279 24.68 -18.96 103.16
C GLN A 279 25.13 -17.89 104.16
N LEU A 280 24.82 -16.62 103.91
CA LEU A 280 25.12 -15.53 104.86
C LEU A 280 24.39 -15.74 106.19
N ALA A 281 23.09 -16.08 106.13
CA ALA A 281 22.29 -16.39 107.30
C ALA A 281 22.85 -17.60 108.07
N ALA A 282 23.23 -18.67 107.38
CA ALA A 282 23.87 -19.84 107.98
C ALA A 282 25.19 -19.45 108.69
N SER A 283 26.06 -18.67 108.05
CA SER A 283 27.30 -18.22 108.71
C SER A 283 27.04 -17.34 109.94
N SER A 284 25.97 -16.53 109.93
CA SER A 284 25.58 -15.71 111.08
C SER A 284 25.04 -16.57 112.23
N ALA A 285 24.27 -17.61 111.90
CA ALA A 285 23.78 -18.59 112.86
C ALA A 285 24.93 -19.42 113.45
N GLU A 286 25.90 -19.83 112.63
CA GLU A 286 27.13 -20.52 113.08
C GLU A 286 27.96 -19.65 114.04
N LYS A 287 28.16 -18.36 113.72
CA LYS A 287 28.83 -17.41 114.62
C LYS A 287 28.09 -17.26 115.94
N SER A 288 26.76 -17.15 115.88
CA SER A 288 25.91 -17.05 117.08
C SER A 288 25.97 -18.33 117.92
N LEU A 289 25.95 -19.50 117.28
CA LEU A 289 26.14 -20.80 117.93
C LEU A 289 27.50 -20.86 118.63
N HIS A 290 28.58 -20.41 117.98
CA HIS A 290 29.91 -20.40 118.57
C HIS A 290 30.00 -19.45 119.78
N LEU A 291 29.38 -18.27 119.71
CA LEU A 291 29.27 -17.36 120.84
C LEU A 291 28.52 -17.99 122.01
N LEU A 292 27.32 -18.54 121.76
CA LEU A 292 26.52 -19.23 122.77
C LEU A 292 27.25 -20.45 123.36
N GLN A 293 28.02 -21.19 122.56
CA GLN A 293 28.87 -22.27 123.05
C GLN A 293 29.99 -21.74 123.95
N GLY A 294 30.57 -20.59 123.64
CA GLY A 294 31.55 -19.89 124.48
C GLY A 294 30.94 -19.45 125.81
N GLU A 295 29.79 -18.76 125.76
CA GLU A 295 29.04 -18.35 126.95
C GLU A 295 28.65 -19.55 127.81
N HIS A 296 28.14 -20.63 127.21
CA HIS A 296 27.80 -21.85 127.95
C HIS A 296 29.01 -22.47 128.66
N LYS A 297 30.20 -22.46 128.03
CA LYS A 297 31.44 -22.92 128.68
C LYS A 297 31.82 -22.02 129.86
N SER A 298 31.72 -20.71 129.73
CA SER A 298 31.99 -19.75 130.81
C SER A 298 31.01 -19.93 131.97
N LEU A 299 29.70 -19.96 131.69
CA LEU A 299 28.65 -20.23 132.67
C LEU A 299 28.84 -21.58 133.37
N LYS A 300 29.28 -22.62 132.65
CA LYS A 300 29.59 -23.92 133.23
C LYS A 300 30.77 -23.87 134.19
N LEU A 301 31.82 -23.10 133.86
CA LEU A 301 32.96 -22.87 134.76
C LEU A 301 32.51 -22.09 136.00
N GLU A 302 31.77 -20.99 135.83
CA GLU A 302 31.22 -20.20 136.93
C GLU A 302 30.32 -21.05 137.84
N PHE A 303 29.44 -21.88 137.27
CA PHE A 303 28.61 -22.81 138.03
C PHE A 303 29.46 -23.84 138.80
N GLN A 304 30.53 -24.37 138.20
CA GLN A 304 31.44 -25.28 138.89
C GLN A 304 32.18 -24.58 140.04
N GLU A 305 32.65 -23.36 139.85
CA GLU A 305 33.27 -22.53 140.89
C GLU A 305 32.29 -22.22 142.02
N GLN A 306 31.08 -21.77 141.69
CA GLN A 306 29.98 -21.56 142.65
C GLN A 306 29.68 -22.83 143.43
N ARG A 307 29.61 -24.00 142.76
CA ARG A 307 29.39 -25.29 143.41
C ARG A 307 30.52 -25.65 144.38
N GLN A 308 31.79 -25.40 144.01
CA GLN A 308 32.93 -25.59 144.90
C GLN A 308 32.87 -24.64 146.11
N LYS A 309 32.56 -23.35 145.89
CA LYS A 309 32.36 -22.37 146.96
C LYS A 309 31.25 -22.79 147.92
N MET A 310 30.09 -23.23 147.40
CA MET A 310 29.00 -23.74 148.22
C MET A 310 29.40 -25.00 148.98
N ALA A 311 30.13 -25.94 148.37
CA ALA A 311 30.61 -27.14 149.07
C ALA A 311 31.53 -26.78 150.24
N ILE A 312 32.47 -25.84 150.04
CA ILE A 312 33.33 -25.32 151.11
C ILE A 312 32.49 -24.67 152.22
N GLN A 313 31.53 -23.81 151.86
CA GLN A 313 30.63 -23.18 152.83
C GLN A 313 29.76 -24.19 153.59
N VAL A 314 29.31 -25.27 152.95
CA VAL A 314 28.57 -26.36 153.62
C VAL A 314 29.47 -27.11 154.60
N GLU A 315 30.73 -27.35 154.24
CA GLU A 315 31.71 -27.97 155.14
C GLU A 315 31.99 -27.08 156.36
N GLU A 316 32.24 -25.78 156.13
CA GLU A 316 32.41 -24.78 157.21
C GLU A 316 31.16 -24.69 158.10
N LYS A 317 29.96 -24.65 157.51
CA LYS A 317 28.70 -24.67 158.26
C LYS A 317 28.51 -25.98 159.03
N SER A 318 28.91 -27.13 158.47
CA SER A 318 28.82 -28.42 159.15
C SER A 318 29.77 -28.48 160.35
N GLN A 319 30.99 -27.94 160.21
CA GLN A 319 31.92 -27.76 161.33
C GLN A 319 31.34 -26.84 162.40
N LEU A 320 30.73 -25.72 162.00
CA LEU A 320 30.06 -24.80 162.92
C LEU A 320 28.86 -25.46 163.62
N VAL A 321 28.06 -26.25 162.89
CA VAL A 321 26.96 -27.03 163.47
C VAL A 321 27.50 -28.04 164.48
N GLY A 322 28.63 -28.71 164.21
CA GLY A 322 29.29 -29.57 165.18
C GLY A 322 29.68 -28.81 166.46
N GLN A 323 30.31 -27.64 166.31
CA GLN A 323 30.65 -26.77 167.45
C GLN A 323 29.42 -26.26 168.20
N LEU A 324 28.33 -25.95 167.50
CA LEU A 324 27.07 -25.53 168.09
C LEU A 324 26.34 -26.69 168.75
N GLN A 325 26.43 -27.92 168.23
CA GLN A 325 25.89 -29.13 168.86
C GLN A 325 26.66 -29.47 170.12
N GLU A 326 27.99 -29.33 170.15
CA GLU A 326 28.78 -29.41 171.39
C GLU A 326 28.35 -28.33 172.39
N LYS A 327 28.14 -27.09 171.93
CA LYS A 327 27.63 -26.01 172.77
C LYS A 327 26.21 -26.28 173.27
N VAL A 328 25.30 -26.76 172.44
CA VAL A 328 23.94 -27.15 172.83
C VAL A 328 24.01 -28.29 173.81
N ALA A 329 24.84 -29.31 173.62
CA ALA A 329 25.07 -30.36 174.61
C ALA A 329 25.61 -29.80 175.95
N THR A 330 26.44 -28.75 175.92
CA THR A 330 26.87 -28.06 177.16
C THR A 330 25.79 -27.16 177.78
N LEU A 331 24.93 -26.54 176.97
CA LEU A 331 23.87 -25.63 177.40
C LEU A 331 22.61 -26.39 177.84
N GLU A 332 22.26 -27.51 177.22
CA GLU A 332 21.23 -28.46 177.68
C GLU A 332 21.63 -29.05 179.05
N LYS A 333 22.94 -29.19 179.31
CA LYS A 333 23.47 -29.54 180.64
C LYS A 333 23.40 -28.39 181.66
N GLN A 334 23.11 -27.16 181.21
CA GLN A 334 22.97 -25.95 182.03
C GLN A 334 21.52 -25.43 182.13
N LEU A 335 20.59 -25.93 181.31
CA LEU A 335 19.20 -25.49 181.26
C LEU A 335 18.27 -26.32 182.17
N GLU A 336 18.74 -26.67 183.37
CA GLU A 336 17.93 -27.18 184.49
C GLU A 336 17.47 -26.04 185.43
N GLY A 337 17.39 -24.79 184.96
CA GLY A 337 16.92 -23.65 185.75
C GLY A 337 16.24 -22.58 184.90
N SER A 338 14.99 -22.27 185.24
CA SER A 338 14.04 -21.42 184.51
C SER A 338 14.28 -19.90 184.62
N LEU A 339 13.84 -19.15 183.60
CA LEU A 339 13.77 -17.68 183.60
C LEU A 339 12.40 -17.13 183.11
N SER A 340 12.13 -15.88 183.49
CA SER A 340 10.81 -15.26 183.68
C SER A 340 10.37 -14.28 182.58
N GLY A 341 9.07 -13.97 182.56
CA GLY A 341 8.29 -13.36 181.48
C GLY A 341 8.62 -11.95 180.93
N ASP A 342 9.73 -11.31 181.28
CA ASP A 342 10.18 -10.06 180.63
C ASP A 342 10.81 -10.33 179.24
N GLU A 343 11.26 -11.56 179.00
CA GLU A 343 11.82 -12.01 177.72
C GLU A 343 10.75 -12.12 176.61
N HIS A 344 9.50 -12.41 176.97
CA HIS A 344 8.41 -12.55 176.00
C HIS A 344 8.03 -11.22 175.33
N PHE A 345 8.10 -10.11 176.06
CA PHE A 345 7.73 -8.80 175.49
C PHE A 345 8.79 -8.28 174.52
N GLN A 346 10.07 -8.55 174.81
CA GLN A 346 11.17 -8.24 173.89
C GLN A 346 11.10 -9.08 172.61
N GLN A 347 10.63 -10.33 172.70
CA GLN A 347 10.44 -11.20 171.53
C GLN A 347 9.35 -10.67 170.59
N LEU A 348 8.19 -10.26 171.13
CA LEU A 348 7.08 -9.69 170.35
C LEU A 348 7.46 -8.39 169.62
N PHE A 349 8.27 -7.54 170.24
CA PHE A 349 8.78 -6.32 169.58
C PHE A 349 9.72 -6.64 168.42
N ARG A 350 10.58 -7.66 168.58
CA ARG A 350 11.46 -8.14 167.50
C ARG A 350 10.65 -8.71 166.33
N GLU A 351 9.62 -9.50 166.62
CA GLU A 351 8.72 -10.07 165.60
C GLU A 351 7.93 -8.99 164.86
N LYS A 352 7.36 -8.01 165.58
CA LYS A 352 6.67 -6.87 164.95
C LYS A 352 7.60 -6.11 164.00
N SER A 353 8.83 -5.82 164.44
CA SER A 353 9.82 -5.11 163.62
C SER A 353 10.24 -5.93 162.39
N ALA A 354 10.36 -7.25 162.51
CA ALA A 354 10.66 -8.14 161.39
C ALA A 354 9.52 -8.22 160.36
N LEU A 355 8.25 -8.21 160.82
CA LEU A 355 7.09 -8.18 159.95
C LEU A 355 6.92 -6.83 159.25
N GLU A 356 7.19 -5.72 159.94
CA GLU A 356 7.20 -4.38 159.33
C GLU A 356 8.27 -4.28 158.23
N GLN A 357 9.46 -4.85 158.45
CA GLN A 357 10.50 -4.93 157.43
C GLN A 357 10.09 -5.80 156.24
N SER A 358 9.54 -7.00 156.48
CA SER A 358 9.08 -7.89 155.40
C SER A 358 7.95 -7.27 154.56
N LEU A 359 7.05 -6.50 155.19
CA LEU A 359 6.01 -5.76 154.47
C LEU A 359 6.63 -4.65 153.59
N GLU A 360 7.68 -3.99 154.05
CA GLU A 360 8.37 -2.98 153.27
C GLU A 360 9.16 -3.59 152.10
N ASP A 361 9.83 -4.73 152.31
CA ASP A 361 10.56 -5.46 151.27
C ASP A 361 9.59 -5.95 150.17
N THR A 362 8.44 -6.51 150.54
CA THR A 362 7.41 -6.94 149.57
C THR A 362 6.79 -5.77 148.80
N ARG A 363 6.66 -4.59 149.41
CA ARG A 363 6.25 -3.36 148.70
C ARG A 363 7.30 -2.93 147.69
N GLN A 364 8.58 -2.99 148.03
CA GLN A 364 9.67 -2.66 147.11
C GLN A 364 9.73 -3.63 145.94
N GLU A 365 9.61 -4.93 146.18
CA GLU A 365 9.54 -5.96 145.12
C GLU A 365 8.34 -5.74 144.19
N LEU A 366 7.17 -5.42 144.75
CA LEU A 366 5.97 -5.14 143.96
C LEU A 366 6.13 -3.86 143.12
N LEU A 367 6.82 -2.85 143.65
CA LEU A 367 7.10 -1.62 142.92
C LEU A 367 8.08 -1.87 141.76
N ILE A 368 9.12 -2.68 141.96
CA ILE A 368 10.04 -3.12 140.90
C ILE A 368 9.29 -3.90 139.82
N ALA A 369 8.44 -4.86 140.21
CA ALA A 369 7.62 -5.62 139.27
C ALA A 369 6.67 -4.71 138.48
N GLN A 370 6.00 -3.75 139.15
CA GLN A 370 5.14 -2.76 138.49
C GLN A 370 5.93 -1.91 137.48
N THR A 371 7.13 -1.46 137.82
CA THR A 371 7.98 -0.70 136.88
C THR A 371 8.40 -1.55 135.68
N GLY A 372 8.83 -2.80 135.89
CA GLY A 372 9.21 -3.71 134.80
C GLY A 372 8.02 -4.08 133.89
N HIS A 373 6.83 -4.27 134.46
CA HIS A 373 5.62 -4.47 133.67
C HIS A 373 5.25 -3.23 132.85
N LYS A 374 5.39 -2.02 133.41
CA LYS A 374 5.15 -0.78 132.68
C LYS A 374 6.11 -0.60 131.50
N GLU A 375 7.39 -0.92 131.68
CA GLU A 375 8.39 -0.88 130.61
C GLU A 375 8.08 -1.90 129.50
N SER A 376 7.69 -3.12 129.87
CA SER A 376 7.25 -4.15 128.91
C SER A 376 6.00 -3.74 128.14
N LEU A 377 5.01 -3.15 128.82
CA LEU A 377 3.80 -2.61 128.17
C LEU A 377 4.15 -1.49 127.18
N ASN A 378 5.01 -0.54 127.56
CA ASN A 378 5.46 0.52 126.65
C ASN A 378 6.18 -0.05 125.41
N LEU A 379 7.02 -1.08 125.59
CA LEU A 379 7.69 -1.74 124.47
C LEU A 379 6.70 -2.42 123.53
N LEU A 380 5.72 -3.15 124.08
CA LEU A 380 4.66 -3.78 123.29
C LEU A 380 3.81 -2.74 122.55
N GLU A 381 3.47 -1.62 123.18
CA GLU A 381 2.71 -0.53 122.58
C GLU A 381 3.48 0.10 121.40
N THR A 382 4.78 0.38 121.57
CA THR A 382 5.62 0.85 120.44
C THR A 382 5.75 -0.17 119.31
N GLN A 383 5.79 -1.47 119.62
CA GLN A 383 5.77 -2.52 118.60
C GLN A 383 4.44 -2.59 117.87
N ILE A 384 3.32 -2.43 118.57
CA ILE A 384 1.97 -2.37 117.97
C ILE A 384 1.89 -1.17 117.02
N ASP A 385 2.39 0.00 117.42
CA ASP A 385 2.40 1.20 116.56
C ASP A 385 3.27 1.00 115.31
N GLN A 386 4.45 0.39 115.46
CA GLN A 386 5.31 0.06 114.32
C GLN A 386 4.65 -0.94 113.36
N LEU A 387 4.00 -1.97 113.89
CA LEU A 387 3.26 -2.96 113.08
C LEU A 387 2.07 -2.32 112.38
N ASN A 388 1.32 -1.45 113.06
CA ASN A 388 0.20 -0.71 112.46
C ASN A 388 0.69 0.25 111.36
N GLY A 389 1.82 0.94 111.58
CA GLY A 389 2.45 1.78 110.55
C GLY A 389 2.85 0.97 109.32
N ARG A 390 3.50 -0.20 109.52
CA ARG A 390 3.84 -1.11 108.42
C ARG A 390 2.61 -1.64 107.69
N LEU A 391 1.57 -2.04 108.42
CA LEU A 391 0.30 -2.50 107.86
C LEU A 391 -0.34 -1.41 106.99
N ALA A 392 -0.38 -0.16 107.46
CA ALA A 392 -0.92 0.96 106.71
C ALA A 392 -0.13 1.23 105.41
N THR A 393 1.19 1.13 105.44
CA THR A 393 2.03 1.27 104.22
C THR A 393 1.80 0.15 103.22
N GLU A 394 1.68 -1.10 103.69
CA GLU A 394 1.37 -2.25 102.83
C GLU A 394 -0.03 -2.12 102.23
N GLU A 395 -1.05 -1.73 103.01
CA GLU A 395 -2.40 -1.48 102.51
C GLU A 395 -2.43 -0.36 101.46
N ALA A 396 -1.68 0.73 101.67
CA ALA A 396 -1.58 1.81 100.68
C ALA A 396 -0.90 1.33 99.39
N GLY A 397 0.17 0.53 99.50
CA GLY A 397 0.84 -0.09 98.36
C GLY A 397 -0.06 -1.06 97.59
N LEU A 398 -0.91 -1.79 98.30
CA LEU A 398 -1.88 -2.73 97.72
C LEU A 398 -2.98 -1.96 96.96
N ARG A 399 -3.53 -0.89 97.55
CA ARG A 399 -4.50 0.00 96.88
C ARG A 399 -3.93 0.62 95.61
N ALA A 400 -2.70 1.12 95.65
CA ALA A 400 -2.03 1.67 94.47
C ALA A 400 -1.84 0.62 93.35
N LYS A 401 -1.49 -0.62 93.72
CA LYS A 401 -1.41 -1.73 92.76
C LYS A 401 -2.78 -2.08 92.18
N GLU A 402 -3.83 -2.13 93.00
CA GLU A 402 -5.21 -2.35 92.51
C GLU A 402 -5.66 -1.28 91.53
N GLU A 403 -5.36 -0.01 91.80
CA GLU A 403 -5.68 1.10 90.88
C GLU A 403 -4.89 0.98 89.57
N SER A 404 -3.61 0.63 89.64
CA SER A 404 -2.80 0.38 88.44
C SER A 404 -3.35 -0.78 87.61
N LEU A 405 -3.76 -1.88 88.25
CA LEU A 405 -4.40 -3.01 87.59
C LEU A 405 -5.75 -2.63 86.96
N ARG A 406 -6.58 -1.85 87.67
CA ARG A 406 -7.85 -1.34 87.12
C ARG A 406 -7.61 -0.44 85.90
N SER A 407 -6.59 0.42 85.93
CA SER A 407 -6.25 1.29 84.80
C SER A 407 -5.77 0.50 83.58
N LEU A 408 -4.92 -0.51 83.79
CA LEU A 408 -4.47 -1.43 82.74
C LEU A 408 -5.65 -2.22 82.17
N GLN A 409 -6.51 -2.76 83.03
CA GLN A 409 -7.70 -3.49 82.62
C GLN A 409 -8.66 -2.60 81.81
N ALA A 410 -8.90 -1.36 82.24
CA ALA A 410 -9.71 -0.41 81.50
C ALA A 410 -9.10 -0.05 80.13
N SER A 411 -7.77 0.13 80.07
CA SER A 411 -7.07 0.40 78.80
C SER A 411 -7.14 -0.79 77.84
N ALA A 412 -7.00 -2.02 78.35
CA ALA A 412 -7.11 -3.25 77.57
C ALA A 412 -8.54 -3.46 77.06
N SER A 413 -9.56 -3.23 77.89
CA SER A 413 -10.96 -3.28 77.46
C SER A 413 -11.28 -2.26 76.38
N ARG A 414 -10.71 -1.04 76.47
CA ARG A 414 -10.89 0.01 75.46
C ARG A 414 -10.23 -0.37 74.14
N GLN A 415 -9.01 -0.87 74.18
CA GLN A 415 -8.33 -1.39 73.00
C GLN A 415 -9.12 -2.54 72.35
N GLN A 416 -9.63 -3.48 73.15
CA GLN A 416 -10.47 -4.56 72.64
C GLN A 416 -11.71 -4.02 71.92
N GLN A 417 -12.39 -3.03 72.50
CA GLN A 417 -13.55 -2.39 71.87
C GLN A 417 -13.18 -1.67 70.56
N ASP A 418 -12.05 -0.98 70.51
CA ASP A 418 -11.56 -0.30 69.30
C ASP A 418 -11.23 -1.33 68.20
N TRP A 419 -10.61 -2.46 68.55
CA TRP A 419 -10.34 -3.56 67.62
C TRP A 419 -11.62 -4.22 67.11
N GLU A 420 -12.62 -4.43 67.98
CA GLU A 420 -13.92 -4.96 67.59
C GLU A 420 -14.65 -4.02 66.63
N GLN A 421 -14.62 -2.71 66.87
CA GLN A 421 -15.19 -1.71 65.96
C GLN A 421 -14.44 -1.66 64.63
N ALA A 422 -13.12 -1.66 64.65
CA ALA A 422 -12.30 -1.68 63.43
C ALA A 422 -12.57 -2.94 62.59
N LEU A 423 -12.69 -4.10 63.24
CA LEU A 423 -13.04 -5.36 62.59
C LEU A 423 -14.46 -5.29 61.98
N GLN A 424 -15.41 -4.66 62.65
CA GLN A 424 -16.77 -4.53 62.15
C GLN A 424 -16.85 -3.59 60.94
N LEU A 425 -16.16 -2.44 60.99
CA LEU A 425 -16.02 -1.55 59.83
C LEU A 425 -15.33 -2.26 58.65
N ALA A 426 -14.27 -3.02 58.91
CA ALA A 426 -13.60 -3.81 57.87
C ALA A 426 -14.56 -4.82 57.22
N LYS A 427 -15.37 -5.54 58.02
CA LYS A 427 -16.39 -6.46 57.51
C LYS A 427 -17.44 -5.76 56.66
N GLU A 428 -17.91 -4.58 57.07
CA GLU A 428 -18.88 -3.79 56.30
C GLU A 428 -18.29 -3.27 54.98
N THR A 429 -17.03 -2.81 54.98
CA THR A 429 -16.35 -2.39 53.75
C THR A 429 -16.14 -3.57 52.79
N LEU A 430 -15.78 -4.74 53.31
CA LEU A 430 -15.66 -5.96 52.51
C LEU A 430 -17.01 -6.34 51.90
N ALA A 431 -18.10 -6.32 52.67
CA ALA A 431 -19.43 -6.62 52.17
C ALA A 431 -19.85 -5.67 51.04
N LYS A 432 -19.63 -4.36 51.21
CA LYS A 432 -19.90 -3.36 50.15
C LYS A 432 -19.09 -3.65 48.88
N SER A 433 -17.80 -3.93 49.00
CA SER A 433 -16.96 -4.27 47.84
C SER A 433 -17.41 -5.57 47.14
N GLN A 434 -17.90 -6.56 47.89
CA GLN A 434 -18.45 -7.80 47.33
C GLN A 434 -19.75 -7.53 46.56
N ASP A 435 -20.62 -6.66 47.06
CA ASP A 435 -21.85 -6.28 46.36
C ASP A 435 -21.56 -5.49 45.07
N GLU A 436 -20.58 -4.57 45.11
CA GLU A 436 -20.10 -3.87 43.92
C GLU A 436 -19.52 -4.86 42.89
N LEU A 437 -18.74 -5.85 43.32
CA LEU A 437 -18.23 -6.90 42.45
C LEU A 437 -19.35 -7.72 41.83
N ARG A 438 -20.36 -8.13 42.60
CA ARG A 438 -21.54 -8.84 42.07
C ARG A 438 -22.31 -8.00 41.05
N GLU A 439 -22.43 -6.70 41.30
CA GLU A 439 -23.08 -5.79 40.34
C GLU A 439 -22.26 -5.71 39.04
N LYS A 440 -20.94 -5.56 39.14
CA LYS A 440 -20.03 -5.56 37.97
C LYS A 440 -20.05 -6.89 37.22
N GLU A 441 -20.07 -8.01 37.92
CA GLU A 441 -20.24 -9.34 37.32
C GLU A 441 -21.58 -9.43 36.56
N SER A 442 -22.67 -8.93 37.14
CA SER A 442 -23.97 -8.90 36.45
C SER A 442 -23.97 -7.98 35.22
N GLN A 443 -23.26 -6.86 35.26
CA GLN A 443 -23.08 -5.95 34.12
C GLN A 443 -22.26 -6.63 33.01
N LEU A 444 -21.18 -7.32 33.36
CA LEU A 444 -20.37 -8.10 32.41
C LEU A 444 -21.17 -9.24 31.78
N GLN A 445 -21.96 -9.97 32.55
CA GLN A 445 -22.83 -11.02 32.04
C GLN A 445 -23.87 -10.47 31.04
N LYS A 446 -24.49 -9.31 31.33
CA LYS A 446 -25.40 -8.65 30.39
C LYS A 446 -24.70 -8.27 29.10
N LEU A 447 -23.55 -7.60 29.18
CA LEU A 447 -22.76 -7.23 28.00
C LEU A 447 -22.33 -8.46 27.19
N GLN A 448 -22.02 -9.56 27.85
CA GLN A 448 -21.67 -10.81 27.19
C GLN A 448 -22.86 -11.39 26.41
N VAL A 449 -24.05 -11.42 27.01
CA VAL A 449 -25.29 -11.85 26.33
C VAL A 449 -25.62 -10.94 25.15
N ASP A 450 -25.48 -9.62 25.31
CA ASP A 450 -25.73 -8.66 24.23
C ASP A 450 -24.77 -8.87 23.06
N LEU A 451 -23.47 -9.04 23.35
CA LEU A 451 -22.45 -9.35 22.34
C LEU A 451 -22.71 -10.69 21.64
N GLU A 452 -23.16 -11.71 22.37
CA GLU A 452 -23.54 -13.00 21.79
C GLU A 452 -24.77 -12.85 20.87
N SER A 453 -25.74 -12.01 21.26
CA SER A 453 -26.92 -11.72 20.44
C SER A 453 -26.56 -10.98 19.15
N GLU A 454 -25.67 -9.98 19.19
CA GLU A 454 -25.20 -9.25 18.01
C GLU A 454 -24.35 -10.13 17.09
N ARG A 455 -23.53 -11.02 17.67
CA ARG A 455 -22.81 -12.04 16.90
C ARG A 455 -23.77 -13.01 16.21
N ALA A 456 -24.85 -13.39 16.87
CA ALA A 456 -25.87 -14.26 16.28
C ALA A 456 -26.60 -13.57 15.12
N LYS A 457 -27.03 -12.32 15.30
CA LYS A 457 -27.64 -11.50 14.23
C LYS A 457 -26.70 -11.34 13.03
N SER A 458 -25.44 -10.95 13.28
CA SER A 458 -24.44 -10.81 12.21
C SER A 458 -24.20 -12.13 11.46
N ARG A 459 -24.23 -13.27 12.17
CA ARG A 459 -24.10 -14.60 11.55
C ARG A 459 -25.32 -14.94 10.70
N GLU A 460 -26.52 -14.58 11.16
CA GLU A 460 -27.76 -14.76 10.41
C GLU A 460 -27.74 -13.91 9.13
N ASP A 461 -27.39 -12.62 9.23
CA ASP A 461 -27.25 -11.71 8.09
C ASP A 461 -26.24 -12.23 7.07
N LEU A 462 -25.06 -12.67 7.51
CA LEU A 462 -24.06 -13.29 6.65
C LEU A 462 -24.59 -14.56 5.96
N SER A 463 -25.32 -15.41 6.67
CA SER A 463 -25.88 -16.63 6.09
C SER A 463 -27.00 -16.33 5.08
N SER A 464 -27.82 -15.31 5.35
CA SER A 464 -28.85 -14.83 4.41
C SER A 464 -28.21 -14.28 3.13
N MET A 465 -27.14 -13.48 3.25
CA MET A 465 -26.41 -12.93 2.13
C MET A 465 -25.71 -14.03 1.33
N GLN A 466 -25.10 -15.00 2.00
CA GLN A 466 -24.52 -16.19 1.35
C GLN A 466 -25.59 -16.96 0.57
N SER A 467 -26.77 -17.20 1.15
CA SER A 467 -27.87 -17.86 0.43
C SER A 467 -28.26 -17.07 -0.82
N GLN A 468 -28.42 -15.75 -0.70
CA GLN A 468 -28.75 -14.89 -1.84
C GLN A 468 -27.71 -14.98 -2.96
N TRP A 469 -26.42 -14.89 -2.65
CA TRP A 469 -25.37 -15.05 -3.65
C TRP A 469 -25.35 -16.45 -4.26
N THR A 470 -25.56 -17.51 -3.46
CA THR A 470 -25.63 -18.87 -4.00
C THR A 470 -26.82 -19.05 -4.94
N ASP A 471 -27.97 -18.44 -4.66
CA ASP A 471 -29.13 -18.52 -5.53
C ASP A 471 -28.96 -17.68 -6.80
N GLN A 472 -28.31 -16.53 -6.72
CA GLN A 472 -27.92 -15.75 -7.90
C GLN A 472 -26.94 -16.54 -8.80
N VAL A 473 -25.94 -17.20 -8.20
CA VAL A 473 -25.01 -18.08 -8.93
C VAL A 473 -25.79 -19.21 -9.63
N LYS A 474 -26.67 -19.92 -8.91
CA LYS A 474 -27.52 -20.96 -9.53
C LYS A 474 -28.40 -20.42 -10.66
N GLN A 475 -28.89 -19.18 -10.54
CA GLN A 475 -29.69 -18.55 -11.58
C GLN A 475 -28.85 -18.22 -12.82
N LEU A 476 -27.64 -17.69 -12.64
CA LEU A 476 -26.69 -17.44 -13.73
C LEU A 476 -26.25 -18.74 -14.39
N GLU A 477 -25.94 -19.78 -13.62
CA GLU A 477 -25.61 -21.12 -14.14
C GLU A 477 -26.76 -21.71 -14.98
N LYS A 478 -28.01 -21.53 -14.55
CA LYS A 478 -29.19 -21.91 -15.36
C LYS A 478 -29.29 -21.11 -16.67
N GLN A 479 -28.97 -19.82 -16.64
CA GLN A 479 -28.96 -18.99 -17.84
C GLN A 479 -27.84 -19.40 -18.80
N VAL A 480 -26.64 -19.67 -18.29
CA VAL A 480 -25.49 -20.14 -19.07
C VAL A 480 -25.81 -21.48 -19.71
N SER A 481 -26.30 -22.46 -18.94
CA SER A 481 -26.67 -23.78 -19.49
C SER A 481 -27.81 -23.71 -20.52
N ALA A 482 -28.79 -22.82 -20.34
CA ALA A 482 -29.83 -22.57 -21.34
C ALA A 482 -29.25 -21.98 -22.63
N LEU A 483 -28.36 -20.98 -22.53
CA LEU A 483 -27.68 -20.37 -23.68
C LEU A 483 -26.77 -21.37 -24.39
N GLU A 484 -26.04 -22.20 -23.66
CA GLU A 484 -25.21 -23.27 -24.21
C GLU A 484 -26.08 -24.27 -24.98
N SER A 485 -27.21 -24.71 -24.40
CA SER A 485 -28.14 -25.62 -25.08
C SER A 485 -28.73 -25.00 -26.36
N ALA A 486 -29.09 -23.72 -26.33
CA ALA A 486 -29.58 -22.99 -27.49
C ALA A 486 -28.51 -22.89 -28.58
N GLN A 487 -27.26 -22.56 -28.22
CA GLN A 487 -26.15 -22.55 -29.16
C GLN A 487 -25.86 -23.94 -29.74
N THR A 488 -25.96 -25.02 -28.96
CA THR A 488 -25.79 -26.37 -29.49
C THR A 488 -26.88 -26.71 -30.51
N LEU A 489 -28.13 -26.37 -30.23
CA LEU A 489 -29.24 -26.57 -31.16
C LEU A 489 -29.05 -25.75 -32.45
N GLU A 490 -28.59 -24.51 -32.34
CA GLU A 490 -28.31 -23.65 -33.49
C GLU A 490 -27.14 -24.20 -34.33
N ARG A 491 -26.05 -24.67 -33.70
CA ARG A 491 -24.94 -25.35 -34.39
C ARG A 491 -25.42 -26.61 -35.10
N GLU A 492 -26.21 -27.45 -34.45
CA GLU A 492 -26.76 -28.64 -35.08
C GLU A 492 -27.71 -28.29 -36.24
N ALA A 493 -28.53 -27.24 -36.11
CA ALA A 493 -29.40 -26.77 -37.19
C ALA A 493 -28.59 -26.25 -38.39
N ALA A 494 -27.57 -25.42 -38.14
CA ALA A 494 -26.67 -24.93 -39.18
C ALA A 494 -25.91 -26.09 -39.86
N GLN A 495 -25.50 -27.10 -39.10
CA GLN A 495 -24.82 -28.27 -39.64
C GLN A 495 -25.76 -29.15 -40.48
N ARG A 496 -27.04 -29.28 -40.10
CA ARG A 496 -28.06 -29.94 -40.92
C ARG A 496 -28.31 -29.20 -42.24
N GLU A 497 -28.41 -27.87 -42.20
CA GLU A 497 -28.57 -27.05 -43.41
C GLU A 497 -27.33 -27.10 -44.32
N SER A 498 -26.12 -27.02 -43.76
CA SER A 498 -24.88 -27.20 -44.53
C SER A 498 -24.88 -28.56 -45.24
N GLY A 499 -25.23 -29.64 -44.52
CA GLY A 499 -25.32 -30.98 -45.12
C GLY A 499 -26.43 -31.10 -46.17
N ARG A 500 -27.52 -30.34 -46.06
CA ARG A 500 -28.57 -30.27 -47.10
C ARG A 500 -28.05 -29.56 -48.34
N LEU A 501 -27.43 -28.39 -48.18
CA LEU A 501 -26.84 -27.61 -49.26
C LEU A 501 -25.70 -28.36 -49.96
N GLU A 502 -24.88 -29.11 -49.23
CA GLU A 502 -23.85 -29.98 -49.81
C GLU A 502 -24.47 -31.08 -50.69
N LYS A 503 -25.56 -31.71 -50.25
CA LYS A 503 -26.29 -32.71 -51.06
C LYS A 503 -26.93 -32.09 -52.29
N GLU A 504 -27.49 -30.88 -52.18
CA GLU A 504 -28.05 -30.15 -53.33
C GLU A 504 -26.95 -29.73 -54.31
N ASN A 505 -25.81 -29.23 -53.82
CA ASN A 505 -24.65 -28.93 -54.65
C ASN A 505 -24.10 -30.18 -55.35
N ALA A 506 -24.05 -31.33 -54.67
CA ALA A 506 -23.66 -32.60 -55.29
C ALA A 506 -24.64 -32.98 -56.42
N LYS A 507 -25.95 -32.89 -56.18
CA LYS A 507 -26.98 -33.14 -57.22
C LYS A 507 -26.85 -32.16 -58.39
N LEU A 508 -26.67 -30.86 -58.12
CA LEU A 508 -26.49 -29.85 -59.17
C LEU A 508 -25.21 -30.10 -59.96
N LYS A 509 -24.15 -30.56 -59.31
CA LYS A 509 -22.89 -30.93 -59.97
C LYS A 509 -23.06 -32.16 -60.84
N ASP A 510 -23.78 -33.18 -60.38
CA ASP A 510 -24.13 -34.36 -61.18
C ASP A 510 -24.97 -33.95 -62.39
N ILE A 511 -26.00 -33.12 -62.20
CA ILE A 511 -26.82 -32.56 -63.28
C ILE A 511 -25.96 -31.73 -64.24
N CYS A 512 -25.06 -30.88 -63.75
CA CYS A 512 -24.14 -30.12 -64.60
C CYS A 512 -23.21 -31.04 -65.38
N GLY A 513 -22.70 -32.11 -64.76
CA GLY A 513 -21.89 -33.12 -65.43
C GLY A 513 -22.67 -33.87 -66.50
N ASP A 514 -23.92 -34.24 -66.22
CA ASP A 514 -24.84 -34.87 -67.18
C ASP A 514 -25.18 -33.92 -68.33
N LEU A 515 -25.41 -32.63 -68.04
CA LEU A 515 -25.63 -31.58 -69.02
C LEU A 515 -24.38 -31.28 -69.84
N GLU A 516 -23.18 -31.29 -69.24
CA GLU A 516 -21.91 -31.13 -69.93
C GLU A 516 -21.62 -32.34 -70.83
N ASN A 517 -21.92 -33.55 -70.37
CA ASN A 517 -21.80 -34.77 -71.16
C ASN A 517 -22.83 -34.78 -72.30
N SER A 518 -24.07 -34.40 -72.02
CA SER A 518 -25.13 -34.22 -73.01
C SER A 518 -24.77 -33.10 -73.99
N LEU A 519 -24.18 -31.99 -73.55
CA LEU A 519 -23.72 -30.90 -74.40
C LEU A 519 -22.52 -31.34 -75.25
N ARG A 520 -21.58 -32.11 -74.70
CA ARG A 520 -20.49 -32.71 -75.49
C ARG A 520 -21.03 -33.67 -76.53
N GLN A 521 -22.02 -34.50 -76.17
CA GLN A 521 -22.73 -35.36 -77.11
C GLN A 521 -23.46 -34.53 -78.16
N GLN A 522 -24.22 -33.50 -77.78
CA GLN A 522 -24.92 -32.58 -78.68
C GLN A 522 -23.98 -31.74 -79.52
N VAL A 523 -22.76 -31.41 -79.07
CA VAL A 523 -21.72 -30.74 -79.86
C VAL A 523 -21.12 -31.72 -80.86
N SER A 524 -20.84 -32.97 -80.46
CA SER A 524 -20.39 -34.00 -81.39
C SER A 524 -21.48 -34.39 -82.40
N GLU A 525 -22.74 -34.38 -81.98
CA GLU A 525 -23.90 -34.52 -82.82
C GLU A 525 -24.13 -33.29 -83.66
N LEU A 526 -23.90 -32.06 -83.16
CA LEU A 526 -23.93 -30.82 -83.94
C LEU A 526 -22.77 -30.74 -84.91
N GLU A 527 -21.63 -31.36 -84.68
CA GLU A 527 -20.57 -31.48 -85.68
C GLU A 527 -20.97 -32.51 -86.75
N ARG A 528 -21.58 -33.63 -86.34
CA ARG A 528 -22.20 -34.64 -87.22
C ARG A 528 -23.41 -34.09 -87.99
N VAL A 529 -24.18 -33.19 -87.38
CA VAL A 529 -25.40 -32.57 -87.87
C VAL A 529 -25.06 -31.29 -88.62
N LYS A 530 -24.04 -30.51 -88.30
CA LYS A 530 -23.52 -29.45 -89.18
C LYS A 530 -22.91 -30.02 -90.46
N ALA A 531 -22.54 -31.31 -90.44
CA ALA A 531 -22.27 -32.10 -91.64
C ALA A 531 -23.54 -32.66 -92.35
N GLN A 532 -24.68 -32.78 -91.67
CA GLN A 532 -25.97 -33.30 -92.22
C GLN A 532 -27.07 -32.24 -92.41
N LEU A 533 -26.90 -31.04 -91.88
CA LEU A 533 -27.86 -29.96 -91.70
C LEU A 533 -27.30 -28.69 -92.35
N SER A 534 -26.63 -28.92 -93.48
CA SER A 534 -26.93 -28.31 -94.78
C SER A 534 -28.37 -28.56 -95.27
N SER A 535 -29.26 -29.13 -94.44
CA SER A 535 -30.71 -29.22 -94.64
C SER A 535 -31.51 -29.06 -93.34
N HIS A 536 -31.93 -27.81 -93.06
CA HIS A 536 -33.08 -27.30 -92.28
C HIS A 536 -33.43 -27.74 -90.83
N THR A 537 -33.96 -26.73 -90.13
CA THR A 537 -34.17 -26.49 -88.69
C THR A 537 -35.65 -26.51 -88.25
N GLU A 538 -35.94 -26.90 -87.01
CA GLU A 538 -37.27 -26.80 -86.36
C GLU A 538 -37.19 -26.06 -85.01
N VAL A 539 -38.16 -25.16 -84.74
CA VAL A 539 -38.11 -24.13 -83.66
C VAL A 539 -39.18 -24.30 -82.57
N ILE A 540 -40.08 -25.29 -82.63
CA ILE A 540 -41.33 -25.21 -81.85
C ILE A 540 -41.26 -25.80 -80.41
N GLN A 541 -40.17 -26.48 -80.00
CA GLN A 541 -40.03 -27.00 -78.61
C GLN A 541 -39.45 -26.01 -77.57
N THR A 542 -38.86 -24.88 -77.98
CA THR A 542 -38.16 -23.94 -77.08
C THR A 542 -39.09 -23.00 -76.30
N LEU A 543 -40.39 -22.98 -76.60
CA LEU A 543 -41.36 -22.06 -76.00
C LEU A 543 -42.16 -22.65 -74.83
N GLU A 544 -42.17 -23.98 -74.63
CA GLU A 544 -42.82 -24.61 -73.46
C GLU A 544 -41.86 -24.78 -72.26
N GLU A 545 -40.56 -24.93 -72.50
CA GLU A 545 -39.54 -25.01 -71.45
C GLU A 545 -39.27 -23.65 -70.79
N THR A 546 -39.32 -22.57 -71.56
CA THR A 546 -39.19 -21.19 -71.04
C THR A 546 -40.38 -20.79 -70.17
N ARG A 547 -41.58 -21.32 -70.44
CA ARG A 547 -42.78 -21.10 -69.61
C ARG A 547 -42.68 -21.78 -68.24
N LYS A 548 -42.21 -23.02 -68.17
CA LYS A 548 -42.01 -23.75 -66.90
C LYS A 548 -40.88 -23.15 -66.05
N GLN A 549 -39.83 -22.64 -66.68
CA GLN A 549 -38.76 -21.92 -65.99
C GLN A 549 -39.26 -20.59 -65.40
N SER A 550 -40.16 -19.88 -66.10
CA SER A 550 -40.78 -18.66 -65.59
C SER A 550 -41.67 -18.91 -64.37
N GLU A 551 -42.43 -20.01 -64.34
CA GLU A 551 -43.29 -20.38 -63.20
C GLU A 551 -42.44 -20.79 -61.97
N SER A 552 -41.33 -21.52 -62.16
CA SER A 552 -40.42 -21.89 -61.07
C SER A 552 -39.68 -20.69 -60.47
N LEU A 553 -39.25 -19.73 -61.30
CA LEU A 553 -38.65 -18.49 -60.81
C LEU A 553 -39.67 -17.62 -60.07
N GLN A 554 -40.95 -17.66 -60.46
CA GLN A 554 -42.01 -16.94 -59.79
C GLN A 554 -42.31 -17.50 -58.39
N GLU A 555 -42.22 -18.82 -58.20
CA GLU A 555 -42.36 -19.47 -56.90
C GLU A 555 -41.15 -19.18 -55.99
N GLN A 556 -39.92 -19.22 -56.53
CA GLN A 556 -38.72 -18.83 -55.79
C GLN A 556 -38.74 -17.36 -55.33
N VAL A 557 -39.26 -16.46 -56.16
CA VAL A 557 -39.42 -15.05 -55.78
C VAL A 557 -40.46 -14.89 -54.66
N ALA A 558 -41.53 -15.69 -54.66
CA ALA A 558 -42.52 -15.67 -53.58
C ALA A 558 -41.92 -16.15 -52.24
N ASP A 559 -41.14 -17.23 -52.25
CA ASP A 559 -40.47 -17.76 -51.05
C ASP A 559 -39.42 -16.79 -50.49
N LEU A 560 -38.62 -16.18 -51.37
CA LEU A 560 -37.65 -15.16 -50.96
C LEU A 560 -38.34 -13.91 -50.39
N THR A 561 -39.51 -13.54 -50.91
CA THR A 561 -40.29 -12.41 -50.40
C THR A 561 -40.82 -12.70 -48.99
N LEU A 562 -41.31 -13.92 -48.74
CA LEU A 562 -41.74 -14.35 -47.39
C LEU A 562 -40.57 -14.39 -46.41
N SER A 563 -39.42 -14.93 -46.82
CA SER A 563 -38.22 -14.96 -45.99
C SER A 563 -37.72 -13.55 -45.65
N LEU A 564 -37.76 -12.61 -46.59
CA LEU A 564 -37.44 -11.20 -46.35
C LEU A 564 -38.40 -10.57 -45.35
N GLN A 565 -39.71 -10.81 -45.46
CA GLN A 565 -40.70 -10.30 -44.50
C GLN A 565 -40.48 -10.85 -43.09
N GLU A 566 -40.15 -12.14 -42.94
CA GLU A 566 -39.80 -12.71 -41.63
C GLU A 566 -38.53 -12.07 -41.05
N LYS A 567 -37.51 -11.81 -41.89
CA LYS A 567 -36.29 -11.13 -41.45
C LYS A 567 -36.54 -9.67 -41.09
N GLU A 568 -37.38 -8.96 -41.82
CA GLU A 568 -37.82 -7.60 -41.47
C GLU A 568 -38.55 -7.58 -40.11
N GLN A 569 -39.45 -8.54 -39.86
CA GLN A 569 -40.11 -8.67 -38.55
C GLN A 569 -39.13 -9.01 -37.41
N GLN A 570 -38.17 -9.89 -37.65
CA GLN A 570 -37.12 -10.21 -36.67
C GLN A 570 -36.22 -9.00 -36.38
N MET A 571 -35.90 -8.20 -37.41
CA MET A 571 -35.12 -6.97 -37.25
C MET A 571 -35.92 -5.93 -36.47
N ALA A 572 -37.21 -5.75 -36.75
CA ALA A 572 -38.09 -4.86 -35.99
C ALA A 572 -38.21 -5.25 -34.50
N ALA A 573 -38.36 -6.55 -34.21
CA ALA A 573 -38.39 -7.03 -32.83
C ALA A 573 -37.05 -6.82 -32.12
N LYS A 574 -35.92 -6.99 -32.81
CA LYS A 574 -34.59 -6.72 -32.26
C LYS A 574 -34.37 -5.23 -32.00
N THR A 575 -34.80 -4.35 -32.90
CA THR A 575 -34.70 -2.90 -32.70
C THR A 575 -35.50 -2.44 -31.47
N ASP A 576 -36.70 -2.98 -31.26
CA ASP A 576 -37.50 -2.67 -30.07
C ASP A 576 -36.83 -3.16 -28.78
N SER A 577 -36.19 -4.34 -28.82
CA SER A 577 -35.43 -4.85 -27.68
C SER A 577 -34.17 -4.03 -27.36
N LEU A 578 -33.54 -3.43 -28.38
CA LEU A 578 -32.38 -2.56 -28.22
C LEU A 578 -32.79 -1.20 -27.64
N LEU A 579 -33.92 -0.64 -28.09
CA LEU A 579 -34.45 0.60 -27.53
C LEU A 579 -34.76 0.47 -26.03
N LYS A 580 -35.37 -0.64 -25.61
CA LYS A 580 -35.60 -0.92 -24.17
C LYS A 580 -34.31 -0.98 -23.37
N ARG A 581 -33.28 -1.68 -23.89
CA ARG A 581 -31.95 -1.71 -23.24
C ARG A 581 -31.28 -0.35 -23.20
N GLU A 582 -31.49 0.49 -24.22
CA GLU A 582 -30.96 1.86 -24.24
C GLU A 582 -31.64 2.74 -23.17
N GLU A 583 -32.95 2.59 -22.95
CA GLU A 583 -33.69 3.26 -21.88
C GLU A 583 -33.22 2.80 -20.49
N GLU A 584 -32.99 1.50 -20.29
CA GLU A 584 -32.40 0.95 -19.07
C GLU A 584 -30.98 1.46 -18.83
N ALA A 585 -30.16 1.57 -19.89
CA ALA A 585 -28.82 2.14 -19.78
C ALA A 585 -28.86 3.63 -19.43
N LYS A 586 -29.83 4.38 -19.95
CA LYS A 586 -30.04 5.80 -19.60
C LYS A 586 -30.45 5.96 -18.14
N SER A 587 -31.35 5.12 -17.62
CA SER A 587 -31.76 5.19 -16.21
C SER A 587 -30.62 4.82 -15.25
N LEU A 588 -29.81 3.81 -15.59
CA LEU A 588 -28.62 3.45 -14.82
C LEU A 588 -27.56 4.55 -14.81
N ARG A 589 -27.33 5.23 -15.95
CA ARG A 589 -26.43 6.39 -16.01
C ARG A 589 -26.90 7.53 -15.12
N GLN A 590 -28.19 7.87 -15.15
CA GLN A 590 -28.76 8.89 -14.26
C GLN A 590 -28.59 8.52 -12.78
N GLY A 591 -28.77 7.24 -12.42
CA GLY A 591 -28.52 6.74 -11.07
C GLY A 591 -27.05 6.87 -10.66
N HIS A 592 -26.11 6.55 -11.57
CA HIS A 592 -24.68 6.72 -11.35
C HIS A 592 -24.29 8.19 -11.13
N ASP A 593 -24.82 9.11 -11.95
CA ASP A 593 -24.57 10.54 -11.81
C ASP A 593 -25.07 11.10 -10.47
N LEU A 594 -26.23 10.62 -9.99
CA LEU A 594 -26.77 10.99 -8.68
C LEU A 594 -25.87 10.49 -7.54
N LEU A 595 -25.35 9.26 -7.64
CA LEU A 595 -24.41 8.70 -6.66
C LEU A 595 -23.08 9.45 -6.66
N LEU A 596 -22.58 9.87 -7.83
CA LEU A 596 -21.38 10.71 -7.93
C LEU A 596 -21.58 12.07 -7.26
N LEU A 597 -22.75 12.68 -7.42
CA LEU A 597 -23.10 13.93 -6.72
C LEU A 597 -23.14 13.74 -5.21
N GLN A 598 -23.73 12.64 -4.72
CA GLN A 598 -23.74 12.30 -3.29
C GLN A 598 -22.32 12.05 -2.76
N MET A 599 -21.48 11.34 -3.52
CA MET A 599 -20.08 11.10 -3.16
C MET A 599 -19.30 12.41 -3.07
N HIS A 600 -19.46 13.33 -4.03
CA HIS A 600 -18.82 14.66 -3.97
C HIS A 600 -19.29 15.49 -2.77
N GLN A 601 -20.59 15.42 -2.43
CA GLN A 601 -21.12 16.12 -1.27
C GLN A 601 -20.56 15.56 0.05
N LEU A 602 -20.50 14.23 0.18
CA LEU A 602 -19.88 13.58 1.32
C LEU A 602 -18.38 13.90 1.41
N GLN A 603 -17.67 13.91 0.29
CA GLN A 603 -16.26 14.28 0.23
C GLN A 603 -16.03 15.72 0.70
N SER A 604 -16.86 16.67 0.23
CA SER A 604 -16.80 18.07 0.69
C SER A 604 -17.08 18.20 2.19
N SER A 605 -18.03 17.44 2.72
CA SER A 605 -18.33 17.44 4.17
C SER A 605 -17.18 16.84 4.99
N LEU A 606 -16.51 15.80 4.47
CA LEU A 606 -15.34 15.19 5.09
C LEU A 606 -14.17 16.17 5.12
N ASP A 607 -13.91 16.86 4.01
CA ASP A 607 -12.83 17.84 3.92
C ASP A 607 -13.08 19.05 4.82
N SER A 608 -14.34 19.50 4.95
CA SER A 608 -14.72 20.53 5.93
C SER A 608 -14.51 20.06 7.38
N CYS A 609 -14.83 18.81 7.71
CA CYS A 609 -14.64 18.25 9.04
C CYS A 609 -13.15 18.13 9.39
N LYS A 610 -12.33 17.68 8.42
CA LYS A 610 -10.86 17.64 8.54
C LYS A 610 -10.28 19.03 8.76
N GLY A 611 -10.74 20.04 8.02
CA GLY A 611 -10.34 21.44 8.21
C GLY A 611 -10.62 21.93 9.64
N GLN A 612 -11.83 21.68 10.15
CA GLN A 612 -12.19 22.04 11.52
C GLN A 612 -11.37 21.29 12.58
N ALA A 613 -11.02 20.03 12.34
CA ALA A 613 -10.15 19.27 13.23
C ALA A 613 -8.73 19.85 13.27
N ALA A 614 -8.15 20.18 12.11
CA ALA A 614 -6.83 20.81 12.01
C ALA A 614 -6.80 22.20 12.68
N GLU A 615 -7.85 23.01 12.52
CA GLU A 615 -7.98 24.30 13.22
C GLU A 615 -8.04 24.14 14.74
N ARG A 616 -8.78 23.12 15.25
CA ARG A 616 -8.82 22.81 16.68
C ARG A 616 -7.47 22.33 17.20
N GLU A 617 -6.77 21.49 16.45
CA GLU A 617 -5.41 21.05 16.80
C GLU A 617 -4.43 22.23 16.83
N ALA A 618 -4.47 23.11 15.85
CA ALA A 618 -3.66 24.33 15.83
C ALA A 618 -3.97 25.25 17.02
N ALA A 619 -5.25 25.40 17.39
CA ALA A 619 -5.65 26.17 18.56
C ALA A 619 -5.15 25.56 19.88
N LEU A 620 -5.21 24.23 20.02
CA LEU A 620 -4.68 23.52 21.19
C LEU A 620 -3.14 23.59 21.25
N GLN A 621 -2.46 23.51 20.11
CA GLN A 621 -1.01 23.69 20.03
C GLN A 621 -0.59 25.10 20.45
N GLU A 622 -1.32 26.13 20.01
CA GLU A 622 -1.04 27.51 20.44
C GLU A 622 -1.33 27.71 21.94
N GLN A 623 -2.40 27.11 22.48
CA GLN A 623 -2.65 27.11 23.92
C GLN A 623 -1.53 26.42 24.72
N LEU A 624 -1.05 25.27 24.25
CA LEU A 624 0.10 24.58 24.84
C LEU A 624 1.37 25.42 24.78
N ARG A 625 1.62 26.10 23.65
CA ARG A 625 2.76 27.00 23.49
C ARG A 625 2.71 28.16 24.50
N VAL A 626 1.54 28.75 24.71
CA VAL A 626 1.32 29.81 25.71
C VAL A 626 1.56 29.29 27.13
N LEU A 627 1.04 28.11 27.47
CA LEU A 627 1.26 27.49 28.79
C LEU A 627 2.75 27.15 29.02
N GLN A 628 3.45 26.66 28.00
CA GLN A 628 4.90 26.42 28.06
C GLN A 628 5.67 27.71 28.30
N MET A 629 5.31 28.80 27.61
CA MET A 629 5.91 30.12 27.84
C MET A 629 5.67 30.62 29.27
N GLN A 630 4.46 30.46 29.81
CA GLN A 630 4.14 30.84 31.19
C GLN A 630 4.92 30.01 32.21
N LEU A 631 5.09 28.70 31.98
CA LEU A 631 5.88 27.84 32.85
C LEU A 631 7.36 28.23 32.84
N GLN A 632 7.90 28.54 31.66
CA GLN A 632 9.27 29.00 31.50
C GLN A 632 9.49 30.35 32.20
N GLU A 633 8.54 31.28 32.07
CA GLU A 633 8.58 32.56 32.77
C GLU A 633 8.50 32.40 34.29
N GLN A 634 7.69 31.45 34.79
CA GLN A 634 7.65 31.11 36.22
C GLN A 634 8.97 30.50 36.71
N GLN A 635 9.59 29.61 35.92
CA GLN A 635 10.91 29.06 36.24
C GLN A 635 12.00 30.14 36.27
N GLU A 636 11.99 31.08 35.33
CA GLU A 636 12.93 32.21 35.34
C GLU A 636 12.72 33.12 36.55
N ARG A 637 11.47 33.39 36.95
CA ARG A 637 11.15 34.14 38.17
C ARG A 637 11.62 33.43 39.44
N LEU A 638 11.44 32.10 39.51
CA LEU A 638 11.93 31.30 40.63
C LEU A 638 13.45 31.30 40.69
N LEU A 639 14.15 31.12 39.57
CA LEU A 639 15.61 31.20 39.49
C LEU A 639 16.13 32.61 39.84
N ALA A 640 15.42 33.67 39.45
CA ALA A 640 15.75 35.04 39.84
C ALA A 640 15.55 35.25 41.35
N SER A 641 14.46 34.73 41.92
CA SER A 641 14.18 34.77 43.36
C SER A 641 15.18 33.95 44.17
N GLU A 642 15.61 32.78 43.69
CA GLU A 642 16.64 31.95 44.30
C GLU A 642 17.99 32.65 44.29
N LYS A 643 18.37 33.28 43.17
CA LYS A 643 19.58 34.09 43.08
C LYS A 643 19.54 35.30 44.00
N GLN A 644 18.39 35.94 44.14
CA GLN A 644 18.20 37.08 45.05
C GLN A 644 18.20 36.65 46.52
N GLY A 645 17.65 35.47 46.84
CA GLY A 645 17.74 34.84 48.15
C GLY A 645 19.17 34.41 48.51
N GLN A 646 19.90 33.83 47.57
CA GLN A 646 21.33 33.51 47.74
C GLN A 646 22.19 34.77 47.89
N ALA A 647 21.89 35.85 47.17
CA ALA A 647 22.54 37.14 47.34
C ALA A 647 22.26 37.72 48.74
N ALA A 648 21.01 37.67 49.22
CA ALA A 648 20.65 38.13 50.57
C ALA A 648 21.30 37.27 51.68
N VAL A 649 21.43 35.95 51.47
CA VAL A 649 22.16 35.06 52.40
C VAL A 649 23.66 35.34 52.38
N LEU A 650 24.25 35.64 51.23
CA LEU A 650 25.65 36.08 51.13
C LEU A 650 25.86 37.45 51.75
N GLU A 651 24.90 38.38 51.64
CA GLU A 651 24.95 39.70 52.28
C GLU A 651 24.80 39.59 53.80
N LEU A 652 23.87 38.75 54.30
CA LEU A 652 23.73 38.40 55.72
C LEU A 652 24.96 37.66 56.26
N ALA A 653 25.58 36.77 55.47
CA ALA A 653 26.82 36.10 55.85
C ALA A 653 28.01 37.06 55.84
N SER A 654 28.00 38.09 54.99
CA SER A 654 29.02 39.16 54.97
C SER A 654 28.85 40.11 56.16
N MET A 655 27.60 40.45 56.53
CA MET A 655 27.29 41.18 57.76
C MET A 655 27.63 40.38 59.02
N ALA A 656 27.39 39.06 59.03
CA ALA A 656 27.78 38.18 60.13
C ALA A 656 29.30 38.00 60.24
N LEU A 657 30.03 38.12 59.12
CA LEU A 657 31.50 38.13 59.12
C LEU A 657 32.08 39.49 59.56
N GLU A 658 31.38 40.59 59.30
CA GLU A 658 31.70 41.93 59.84
C GLU A 658 31.40 42.05 61.34
N ASP A 659 30.32 41.44 61.84
CA ASP A 659 30.00 41.40 63.27
C ASP A 659 30.93 40.45 64.07
N HIS A 660 31.59 39.47 63.43
CA HIS A 660 32.53 38.56 64.11
C HIS A 660 33.96 39.13 64.29
N LEU A 661 34.24 40.36 63.85
CA LEU A 661 35.51 41.05 64.15
C LEU A 661 35.39 42.09 65.28
N HIS A 662 34.19 42.31 65.81
CA HIS A 662 33.93 43.21 66.92
C HIS A 662 32.97 42.59 67.94
N LEU A 663 33.50 41.75 68.84
CA LEU A 663 33.22 41.70 70.29
C LEU A 663 33.68 40.35 70.86
N SER A 664 34.93 40.36 71.30
CA SER A 664 35.41 39.50 72.38
C SER A 664 34.93 40.14 73.69
N GLU A 665 34.20 39.38 74.51
CA GLU A 665 34.32 39.26 75.97
C GLU A 665 33.02 38.72 76.60
N ASP A 666 33.20 37.71 77.46
CA ASP A 666 32.34 37.23 78.55
C ASP A 666 31.00 36.53 78.29
N GLY A 667 30.90 35.33 78.89
CA GLY A 667 29.75 35.01 79.76
C GLY A 667 28.90 33.78 79.43
N GLU A 668 29.25 32.65 80.07
CA GLU A 668 28.37 31.64 80.69
C GLU A 668 27.29 30.89 79.86
N ALA A 669 27.56 29.58 79.72
CA ALA A 669 26.70 28.39 79.84
C ALA A 669 25.15 28.50 79.74
N GLU A 670 24.57 27.68 78.85
CA GLU A 670 23.71 26.55 79.24
C GLU A 670 23.49 25.60 78.03
N PRO A 671 23.34 24.27 78.25
CA PRO A 671 23.56 23.25 77.24
C PRO A 671 22.24 22.68 76.71
N ASN A 672 22.01 22.69 75.39
CA ASN A 672 20.97 21.83 74.79
C ASN A 672 21.23 21.59 73.29
N GLY A 673 21.40 20.31 72.92
CA GLY A 673 21.19 19.83 71.54
C GLY A 673 22.40 19.31 70.74
N GLU A 674 23.38 18.64 71.36
CA GLU A 674 24.65 18.29 70.70
C GLU A 674 24.73 16.86 70.09
N LEU A 675 23.60 16.20 69.80
CA LEU A 675 23.59 14.91 69.08
C LEU A 675 23.06 15.01 67.65
N VAL A 676 22.15 15.94 67.36
CA VAL A 676 21.61 16.14 66.00
C VAL A 676 22.48 17.08 65.17
N SER A 677 23.21 18.01 65.81
CA SER A 677 24.16 18.90 65.12
C SER A 677 25.41 18.15 64.64
N SER A 678 25.91 17.18 65.41
CA SER A 678 27.04 16.33 65.05
C SER A 678 26.75 15.51 63.79
N ASP A 679 25.59 14.84 63.74
CA ASP A 679 25.21 13.99 62.61
C ASP A 679 24.83 14.82 61.38
N ALA A 680 24.16 15.97 61.57
CA ALA A 680 23.88 16.90 60.48
C ALA A 680 25.16 17.47 59.86
N VAL A 681 26.13 17.89 60.69
CA VAL A 681 27.43 18.41 60.21
C VAL A 681 28.25 17.31 59.55
N ARG A 682 28.22 16.08 60.08
CA ARG A 682 28.91 14.93 59.51
C ARG A 682 28.33 14.53 58.15
N LEU A 683 27.00 14.47 58.03
CA LEU A 683 26.33 14.23 56.76
C LEU A 683 26.57 15.35 55.76
N GLN A 684 26.62 16.62 56.20
CA GLN A 684 26.93 17.75 55.32
C GLN A 684 28.38 17.72 54.82
N LYS A 685 29.31 17.23 55.64
CA LYS A 685 30.70 17.03 55.26
C LYS A 685 30.86 15.85 54.30
N GLU A 686 30.21 14.72 54.59
CA GLU A 686 30.21 13.55 53.71
C GLU A 686 29.55 13.87 52.34
N ASN A 687 28.48 14.69 52.31
CA ASN A 687 27.89 15.14 51.06
C ASN A 687 28.84 16.04 50.25
N ARG A 688 29.55 16.97 50.92
CA ARG A 688 30.58 17.80 50.26
C ARG A 688 31.74 16.94 49.73
N ASP A 689 32.20 15.96 50.49
CA ASP A 689 33.29 15.08 50.08
C ASP A 689 32.87 14.19 48.89
N LEU A 690 31.61 13.73 48.86
CA LEU A 690 31.04 12.97 47.73
C LEU A 690 30.84 13.85 46.48
N GLU A 691 30.34 15.08 46.63
CA GLU A 691 30.26 16.05 45.54
C GLU A 691 31.64 16.35 44.96
N GLN A 692 32.65 16.52 45.82
CA GLN A 692 34.02 16.77 45.42
C GLN A 692 34.63 15.56 44.69
N GLN A 693 34.36 14.33 45.16
CA GLN A 693 34.73 13.10 44.45
C GLN A 693 34.04 12.97 43.09
N ILE A 694 32.76 13.34 42.97
CA ILE A 694 32.04 13.33 41.69
C ILE A 694 32.69 14.32 40.72
N VAL A 695 33.05 15.51 41.18
CA VAL A 695 33.76 16.51 40.36
C VAL A 695 35.13 15.99 39.92
N GLU A 696 35.90 15.37 40.82
CA GLU A 696 37.20 14.78 40.51
C GLU A 696 37.09 13.60 39.53
N LYS A 697 36.11 12.70 39.73
CA LYS A 697 35.83 11.58 38.82
C LYS A 697 35.39 12.07 37.45
N ASN A 698 34.55 13.11 37.38
CA ASN A 698 34.15 13.74 36.12
C ASN A 698 35.33 14.42 35.42
N LYS A 699 36.26 15.03 36.17
CA LYS A 699 37.51 15.56 35.61
C LYS A 699 38.41 14.45 35.07
N MET A 700 38.48 13.31 35.76
CA MET A 700 39.22 12.13 35.30
C MET A 700 38.60 11.49 34.05
N ILE A 701 37.27 11.42 33.97
CA ILE A 701 36.55 10.96 32.77
C ILE A 701 36.85 11.88 31.58
N LYS A 702 36.81 13.21 31.77
CA LYS A 702 37.19 14.16 30.71
C LYS A 702 38.65 14.00 30.27
N GLN A 703 39.58 13.79 31.21
CA GLN A 703 40.98 13.53 30.89
C GLN A 703 41.18 12.20 30.14
N LEU A 704 40.45 11.14 30.51
CA LEU A 704 40.49 9.86 29.81
C LEU A 704 39.86 9.95 28.42
N GLN A 705 38.74 10.66 28.26
CA GLN A 705 38.12 10.93 26.97
C GLN A 705 39.04 11.77 26.07
N GLN A 706 39.74 12.75 26.64
CA GLN A 706 40.73 13.55 25.92
C GLN A 706 41.96 12.71 25.52
N ARG A 707 42.50 11.86 26.41
CA ARG A 707 43.55 10.90 26.05
C ARG A 707 43.11 9.92 24.97
N MET A 708 41.87 9.44 25.03
CA MET A 708 41.29 8.57 24.01
C MET A 708 41.14 9.28 22.67
N ALA A 709 40.77 10.57 22.67
CA ALA A 709 40.68 11.38 21.47
C ALA A 709 42.08 11.67 20.88
N GLU A 710 43.06 11.97 21.73
CA GLU A 710 44.46 12.18 21.33
C GLU A 710 45.07 10.88 20.80
N LEU A 711 44.84 9.73 21.45
CA LEU A 711 45.25 8.41 20.96
C LEU A 711 44.57 8.07 19.64
N LYS A 712 43.27 8.33 19.48
CA LYS A 712 42.57 8.20 18.18
C LYS A 712 43.18 9.09 17.10
N LYS A 713 43.55 10.32 17.44
CA LYS A 713 44.16 11.29 16.51
C LYS A 713 45.59 10.89 16.14
N THR A 714 46.32 10.27 17.07
CA THR A 714 47.67 9.75 16.85
C THR A 714 47.63 8.48 16.00
N LEU A 715 46.70 7.55 16.30
CA LEU A 715 46.40 6.36 15.48
C LEU A 715 45.90 6.72 14.08
N GLN A 716 45.03 7.71 13.94
CA GLN A 716 44.57 8.17 12.61
C GLN A 716 45.66 8.89 11.81
N LYS A 717 46.66 9.48 12.48
CA LYS A 717 47.83 10.08 11.82
C LYS A 717 48.86 9.03 11.41
N GLU A 718 49.00 7.93 12.15
CA GLU A 718 49.87 6.82 11.75
C GLU A 718 49.26 5.93 10.64
N LEU A 719 47.94 5.94 10.49
CA LEU A 719 47.22 5.12 9.50
C LEU A 719 46.93 5.83 8.16
N LYS A 720 47.53 7.00 7.88
CA LYS A 720 47.31 7.73 6.60
C LYS A 720 48.55 7.66 5.69
N ILE A 721 48.61 6.65 4.83
CA ILE A 721 49.31 6.69 3.55
C ILE A 721 48.29 7.10 2.47
N ARG A 722 48.59 8.18 1.74
CA ARG A 722 47.93 8.69 0.52
C ARG A 722 48.41 7.86 -0.71
N PRO A 723 47.64 7.72 -1.81
CA PRO A 723 47.45 8.79 -2.82
C PRO A 723 45.98 8.98 -3.23
N ASP A 724 45.47 10.22 -3.38
CA ASP A 724 45.47 11.09 -4.58
C ASP A 724 44.45 10.71 -5.67
N GLY A 725 43.62 11.69 -6.01
CA GLY A 725 42.56 11.70 -7.02
C GLY A 725 41.71 12.96 -6.88
N GLU A 726 42.01 13.95 -7.72
CA GLU A 726 41.63 15.37 -7.68
C GLU A 726 40.15 15.65 -8.08
N VAL A 727 39.46 16.51 -7.29
CA VAL A 727 38.74 17.80 -7.61
C VAL A 727 37.75 17.85 -8.82
N PRO A 728 36.65 18.68 -8.89
CA PRO A 728 36.16 19.81 -8.04
C PRO A 728 34.68 19.71 -7.55
N GLU A 729 34.21 20.24 -6.42
CA GLU A 729 34.16 21.60 -5.82
C GLU A 729 32.97 22.53 -6.23
N VAL A 730 31.98 22.60 -5.28
CA VAL A 730 31.14 23.74 -4.73
C VAL A 730 30.10 24.48 -5.64
N PRO A 731 28.97 25.08 -5.12
CA PRO A 731 28.79 25.57 -3.74
C PRO A 731 27.45 25.43 -2.97
N THR A 732 27.70 25.56 -1.67
CA THR A 732 26.95 25.62 -0.41
C THR A 732 25.92 26.74 -0.27
N ALA A 733 24.78 26.46 0.40
CA ALA A 733 24.06 27.27 1.40
C ALA A 733 22.73 26.54 1.73
N GLY A 734 22.20 26.41 2.93
CA GLY A 734 22.56 26.83 4.28
C GLY A 734 21.36 26.50 5.20
N LEU A 735 21.64 25.76 6.28
CA LEU A 735 21.00 25.79 7.61
C LEU A 735 19.48 26.04 7.73
N THR A 736 18.76 25.00 8.20
CA THR A 736 17.93 25.13 9.41
C THR A 736 17.94 23.82 10.19
N VAL A 737 18.30 23.95 11.47
CA VAL A 737 18.36 22.92 12.49
C VAL A 737 16.95 22.69 13.04
N THR A 738 16.47 21.45 12.96
CA THR A 738 15.46 20.91 13.88
C THR A 738 15.93 19.57 14.41
N ASN A 739 16.30 19.57 15.68
CA ASN A 739 16.24 18.48 16.65
C ASN A 739 16.06 17.04 16.12
N ASN A 740 17.15 16.27 16.21
CA ASN A 740 17.22 14.94 16.83
C ASN A 740 16.07 13.94 16.53
N CYS A 741 15.99 13.42 15.31
CA CYS A 741 15.33 12.14 15.01
C CYS A 741 15.93 11.56 13.72
N ASP A 742 17.20 11.11 13.71
CA ASP A 742 17.77 10.49 12.50
C ASP A 742 18.92 9.51 12.75
N LEU A 743 18.84 8.74 13.85
CA LEU A 743 19.66 7.52 14.01
C LEU A 743 19.01 6.28 13.35
N SER A 744 17.78 6.44 12.84
CA SER A 744 16.99 5.38 12.21
C SER A 744 17.31 5.24 10.72
N ASP A 745 17.41 6.36 9.99
CA ASP A 745 17.74 6.37 8.55
C ASP A 745 19.15 5.84 8.26
N SER A 746 20.06 5.98 9.22
CA SER A 746 21.41 5.38 9.13
C SER A 746 21.37 3.84 9.13
N ARG A 747 20.36 3.22 9.77
CA ARG A 747 20.20 1.76 9.82
C ARG A 747 19.48 1.22 8.59
N GLU A 748 18.54 1.97 8.01
CA GLU A 748 17.86 1.55 6.79
C GLU A 748 18.76 1.62 5.55
N VAL A 749 19.57 2.68 5.41
CA VAL A 749 20.63 2.74 4.38
C VAL A 749 21.65 1.60 4.56
N ASN A 750 21.87 1.15 5.81
CA ASN A 750 22.72 0.01 6.09
C ASN A 750 22.14 -1.32 5.61
N PHE A 751 20.82 -1.54 5.56
CA PHE A 751 20.27 -2.84 5.16
C PHE A 751 20.34 -3.09 3.65
N GLU A 752 20.13 -2.07 2.83
CA GLU A 752 20.26 -2.20 1.38
C GLU A 752 21.73 -2.37 0.97
N TYR A 753 22.64 -1.62 1.61
CA TYR A 753 24.09 -1.80 1.44
C TYR A 753 24.55 -3.16 2.00
N LEU A 754 24.06 -3.58 3.15
CA LEU A 754 24.37 -4.87 3.75
C LEU A 754 23.92 -6.03 2.88
N LYS A 755 22.71 -5.96 2.28
CA LYS A 755 22.25 -6.95 1.31
C LYS A 755 23.26 -7.09 0.17
N HIS A 756 23.75 -5.97 -0.37
CA HIS A 756 24.77 -5.97 -1.42
C HIS A 756 26.11 -6.52 -0.94
N VAL A 757 26.58 -6.14 0.26
CA VAL A 757 27.85 -6.62 0.84
C VAL A 757 27.78 -8.12 1.15
N VAL A 758 26.66 -8.64 1.65
CA VAL A 758 26.44 -10.08 1.90
C VAL A 758 26.39 -10.86 0.58
N LEU A 759 25.64 -10.38 -0.42
CA LEU A 759 25.60 -11.01 -1.75
C LEU A 759 26.98 -11.02 -2.40
N LYS A 760 27.73 -9.91 -2.31
CA LYS A 760 29.09 -9.82 -2.82
C LYS A 760 30.05 -10.73 -2.05
N PHE A 761 29.94 -10.79 -0.73
CA PHE A 761 30.73 -11.70 0.11
C PHE A 761 30.53 -13.17 -0.29
N MET A 762 29.27 -13.59 -0.53
CA MET A 762 28.95 -14.95 -0.97
C MET A 762 29.38 -15.26 -2.41
N SER A 763 29.63 -14.25 -3.23
CA SER A 763 29.85 -14.38 -4.69
C SER A 763 31.26 -13.97 -5.15
N CYS A 764 32.11 -13.45 -4.26
CA CYS A 764 33.45 -12.93 -4.59
C CYS A 764 34.55 -13.98 -4.43
N ARG A 765 35.76 -13.64 -4.91
CA ARG A 765 36.95 -14.51 -4.81
C ARG A 765 37.52 -14.49 -3.39
N GLU A 766 38.22 -15.55 -3.01
CA GLU A 766 38.70 -15.83 -1.64
C GLU A 766 39.42 -14.66 -0.95
N SER A 767 40.30 -13.97 -1.68
CA SER A 767 41.04 -12.81 -1.16
C SER A 767 40.15 -11.59 -0.90
N GLU A 768 39.03 -11.45 -1.63
CA GLU A 768 38.08 -10.35 -1.47
C GLU A 768 37.10 -10.64 -0.33
N ALA A 769 36.71 -11.91 -0.15
CA ALA A 769 35.84 -12.35 0.93
C ALA A 769 36.44 -12.00 2.31
N LEU A 770 37.73 -12.26 2.53
CA LEU A 770 38.42 -11.91 3.79
C LEU A 770 38.39 -10.41 4.11
N HIS A 771 38.44 -9.55 3.09
CA HIS A 771 38.32 -8.09 3.29
C HIS A 771 36.88 -7.67 3.56
N LEU A 772 35.90 -8.35 2.95
CA LEU A 772 34.48 -8.10 3.17
C LEU A 772 33.97 -8.58 4.53
N ILE A 773 34.63 -9.54 5.19
CA ILE A 773 34.32 -9.94 6.59
C ILE A 773 34.39 -8.74 7.53
N LYS A 774 35.40 -7.87 7.38
CA LYS A 774 35.54 -6.65 8.19
C LYS A 774 34.42 -5.66 7.93
N ALA A 775 34.00 -5.52 6.67
CA ALA A 775 32.88 -4.65 6.31
C ALA A 775 31.56 -5.19 6.90
N LEU A 776 31.33 -6.50 6.82
CA LEU A 776 30.19 -7.17 7.45
C LEU A 776 30.23 -7.03 8.97
N SER A 777 31.39 -7.20 9.60
CA SER A 777 31.58 -7.04 11.05
C SER A 777 31.16 -5.66 11.53
N VAL A 778 31.55 -4.61 10.80
CA VAL A 778 31.16 -3.22 11.13
C VAL A 778 29.68 -2.97 10.87
N LEU A 779 29.12 -3.44 9.73
CA LEU A 779 27.72 -3.20 9.37
C LEU A 779 26.73 -3.96 10.25
N LEU A 780 27.08 -5.19 10.64
CA LEU A 780 26.26 -6.07 11.48
C LEU A 780 26.64 -6.03 12.97
N SER A 781 27.63 -5.22 13.33
CA SER A 781 28.14 -5.10 14.70
C SER A 781 28.59 -6.44 15.30
N PHE A 782 29.35 -7.24 14.54
CA PHE A 782 29.90 -8.49 15.05
C PHE A 782 30.85 -8.23 16.24
N SER A 783 30.78 -9.12 17.22
CA SER A 783 31.84 -9.24 18.21
C SER A 783 33.15 -9.74 17.56
N PRO A 784 34.32 -9.44 18.14
CA PRO A 784 35.60 -9.97 17.67
C PRO A 784 35.60 -11.51 17.58
N GLU A 785 34.85 -12.18 18.45
CA GLU A 785 34.67 -13.63 18.45
C GLU A 785 33.85 -14.11 17.24
N GLU A 786 32.76 -13.40 16.90
CA GLU A 786 31.93 -13.71 15.74
C GLU A 786 32.67 -13.44 14.42
N GLU A 787 33.41 -12.33 14.33
CA GLU A 787 34.26 -12.02 13.17
C GLU A 787 35.31 -13.11 12.95
N ASN A 788 35.99 -13.54 14.02
CA ASN A 788 36.98 -14.63 13.96
C ASN A 788 36.32 -15.97 13.61
N MET A 789 35.12 -16.27 14.12
CA MET A 789 34.41 -17.50 13.78
C MET A 789 34.05 -17.56 12.28
N VAL A 790 33.58 -16.45 11.71
CA VAL A 790 33.29 -16.38 10.26
C VAL A 790 34.57 -16.52 9.45
N LYS A 791 35.68 -15.93 9.92
CA LYS A 791 36.99 -16.06 9.29
C LYS A 791 37.53 -17.50 9.35
N GLU A 792 37.48 -18.14 10.51
CA GLU A 792 37.88 -19.55 10.70
C GLU A 792 36.99 -20.51 9.90
N THR A 793 35.69 -20.20 9.78
CA THR A 793 34.75 -21.00 8.98
C THR A 793 35.04 -20.87 7.49
N LEU A 794 35.40 -19.66 7.03
CA LEU A 794 35.85 -19.44 5.66
C LEU A 794 37.17 -20.20 5.42
N GLU A 795 38.17 -20.05 6.29
CA GLU A 795 39.46 -20.77 6.20
C GLU A 795 39.28 -22.29 6.25
N TYR A 796 38.37 -22.82 7.07
CA TYR A 796 38.02 -24.25 7.12
C TYR A 796 37.43 -24.72 5.80
N LYS A 797 36.45 -23.99 5.23
CA LYS A 797 35.86 -24.34 3.94
C LYS A 797 36.88 -24.32 2.79
N MET A 798 37.95 -23.54 2.94
CA MET A 798 39.04 -23.44 1.97
C MET A 798 40.21 -24.40 2.25
N SER A 799 40.23 -25.12 3.39
CA SER A 799 41.30 -26.04 3.77
C SER A 799 40.90 -27.49 3.53
N TRP A 800 41.66 -28.22 2.71
CA TRP A 800 41.40 -29.64 2.41
C TRP A 800 41.57 -30.57 3.62
N PHE A 801 42.29 -30.12 4.67
CA PHE A 801 42.60 -30.92 5.87
C PHE A 801 42.08 -30.31 7.17
N GLY A 802 41.28 -29.24 7.10
CA GLY A 802 40.73 -28.58 8.30
C GLY A 802 39.66 -29.39 9.00
N SER A 803 39.46 -29.16 10.31
CA SER A 803 38.31 -29.64 11.07
C SER A 803 37.29 -28.51 11.19
N LYS A 804 35.98 -28.81 11.11
CA LYS A 804 34.94 -27.77 11.19
C LYS A 804 35.04 -27.02 12.53
N PRO A 805 35.13 -25.67 12.55
CA PRO A 805 35.22 -24.92 13.79
C PRO A 805 33.95 -25.13 14.64
N LEU A 806 34.12 -25.36 15.95
CA LEU A 806 33.00 -25.55 16.88
C LEU A 806 32.39 -24.19 17.25
N PRO A 807 31.05 -24.05 17.22
CA PRO A 807 30.38 -22.84 17.66
C PRO A 807 30.56 -22.68 19.18
N ARG A 808 31.48 -21.81 19.60
CA ARG A 808 31.59 -21.42 21.01
C ARG A 808 30.60 -20.29 21.25
N GLY A 809 29.41 -20.63 21.71
CA GLY A 809 28.43 -19.63 22.16
C GLY A 809 26.99 -19.91 21.77
N THR A 810 26.44 -21.07 22.13
CA THR A 810 25.00 -21.19 22.36
C THR A 810 24.77 -22.27 23.40
N VAL A 811 24.08 -21.89 24.47
CA VAL A 811 23.72 -22.71 25.63
C VAL A 811 23.12 -24.05 25.16
N ARG A 812 23.75 -25.16 25.56
CA ARG A 812 23.23 -26.51 25.36
C ARG A 812 22.35 -26.87 26.57
N PRO A 813 21.10 -27.35 26.39
CA PRO A 813 20.31 -27.88 27.50
C PRO A 813 20.99 -29.14 28.03
N SER A 814 21.27 -29.13 29.32
CA SER A 814 21.77 -30.25 30.09
C SER A 814 20.77 -31.41 30.04
N ILE A 815 21.10 -32.50 29.35
CA ILE A 815 20.54 -33.82 29.64
C ILE A 815 21.68 -34.63 30.27
N SER A 816 21.87 -34.40 31.56
CA SER A 816 22.47 -35.37 32.46
C SER A 816 21.40 -36.42 32.77
N ASN A 817 21.48 -37.58 32.14
CA ASN A 817 20.79 -38.78 32.61
C ASN A 817 21.84 -39.68 33.27
N PRO A 818 21.78 -39.95 34.58
CA PRO A 818 22.63 -40.94 35.21
C PRO A 818 22.11 -42.34 34.89
N GLY A 819 23.03 -43.28 34.66
CA GLY A 819 22.71 -44.67 34.41
C GLY A 819 22.14 -45.40 35.64
N THR A 820 21.22 -46.33 35.38
CA THR A 820 20.90 -47.49 36.23
C THR A 820 20.27 -48.52 35.27
N MET A 821 21.02 -49.52 34.78
CA MET A 821 21.17 -50.88 35.33
C MET A 821 19.86 -51.60 35.70
N TRP A 822 19.59 -52.65 34.90
CA TRP A 822 18.79 -53.86 35.14
C TRP A 822 17.26 -53.64 35.00
N SER A 823 16.50 -54.41 34.23
CA SER A 823 16.58 -55.82 33.87
C SER A 823 15.95 -56.11 32.51
#